data_AF-A0A1Q4A4X3-F1
#
_entry.id   AF-A0A1Q4A4X3-F1
#
_cell.length_a   1.000
_cell.length_b   1.000
_cell.length_c   1.000
_cell.angle_alpha   90.00
_cell.angle_beta   90.00
_cell.angle_gamma   90.00
#
_symmetry.space_group_name_H-M   'P 1'
#
loop_
_entity.id
_entity.type
_entity.pdbx_description
1 polymer ?
#
loop_
_entity_poly.entity_id
_entity_poly.type
_entity_poly.pdbx_seq_one_letter_code
_entity_poly.pdbx_strand_id
1 'polypeptide(L)'
;MAADDAGFTTELRGYKKDEVDQAVATLRRDLIKANGDRTDALKEVKRLQALAEDLQAELDEVGSPTYAGLGTKLENTLRVAEEQSTRLIAQADIDAEKLRASVQQEVDALRADAAETATRLVGDAQAQADRILTGARDEAEAIVARASSDSEATTQEALREAAAIRGAVATEVAETRAAARREVAAQRAEAEREVAELRVVAQREVAEAREAAASLARDTEKGRADFTAEDARLRAQLAHDLEQGRTDLEREITEAREKLRIDTEAATAALEADTRRARAELEERTAAERTALATETATARAALETDIVTQRAALETEIADRRAALETELTRLRAELDDELTRTRGELASEVEATRAGLAGDRERTAAELEHETSTARTALTEELATARAALESEVSTTRAELEQELTTARAALAAELAKARTAQEAQLTAAREHQQAELAAAREHQEAELAAAAQTQRAELESARATQETELAAARETHDAELAGARKVLETELRSARKALKTELEQRRTAQETELATARSAWETEESAGREGWAAESAAAREALEAELAARRAEAEHEAATLREAAATETGKLRADTEREVARIRAELAAEQETHRARIAHEADAQATRLAAEAEQARADLNVELAARRDEAEKEYLVTQQDATASTQKYLDEATAQLQEASARAAEKRAEVERLQTEGVAEAKSIAEDARKAATATTREAEKTAKKLVADAEKQAKALIADAEERLARIRVEREAVAGYFEGLRGLLAGADTLSVPHADFPVPADEETPALPEAPAAVADEPADAVEELEEPNTRETAHARSDG
;
A
#
# COMPACT_ATOMS: atom_id res chain seq x y z
N MET A 1 16.49 -123.87 -102.85
CA MET A 1 16.14 -124.15 -104.27
C MET A 1 16.55 -122.91 -105.05
N ALA A 2 17.19 -123.06 -106.21
CA ALA A 2 17.76 -121.99 -107.06
C ALA A 2 18.75 -121.03 -106.36
N ALA A 3 20.01 -121.07 -106.79
CA ALA A 3 20.90 -119.93 -106.68
C ALA A 3 20.67 -119.05 -107.90
N ASP A 4 20.54 -117.74 -107.71
CA ASP A 4 20.77 -116.76 -108.77
C ASP A 4 22.06 -116.01 -108.45
N ASP A 5 23.02 -116.17 -109.35
CA ASP A 5 24.37 -115.64 -109.25
C ASP A 5 24.42 -114.29 -109.98
N ALA A 6 24.53 -113.19 -109.22
CA ALA A 6 24.54 -111.83 -109.76
C ALA A 6 25.61 -111.00 -109.03
N GLY A 7 26.80 -110.97 -109.62
CA GLY A 7 28.04 -110.54 -108.96
C GLY A 7 28.08 -109.07 -108.54
N PHE A 8 28.75 -108.83 -107.42
CA PHE A 8 29.12 -107.49 -106.92
C PHE A 8 29.89 -106.69 -107.98
N THR A 9 29.63 -105.39 -108.07
CA THR A 9 30.36 -104.53 -109.01
C THR A 9 31.82 -104.35 -108.58
N THR A 10 32.75 -104.27 -109.53
CA THR A 10 34.19 -104.14 -109.26
C THR A 10 34.68 -102.71 -109.46
N GLU A 11 35.42 -102.20 -108.46
CA GLU A 11 36.23 -101.00 -108.56
C GLU A 11 37.72 -101.37 -108.68
N LEU A 12 38.59 -100.37 -108.89
CA LEU A 12 39.96 -100.52 -109.40
C LEU A 12 40.92 -101.40 -108.54
N ARG A 13 40.46 -101.94 -107.42
CA ARG A 13 41.19 -102.91 -106.56
C ARG A 13 40.31 -103.96 -105.85
N GLY A 14 39.04 -104.17 -106.25
CA GLY A 14 38.19 -105.22 -105.65
C GLY A 14 36.69 -104.99 -105.85
N TYR A 15 35.87 -105.88 -105.29
CA TYR A 15 34.41 -105.76 -105.27
C TYR A 15 33.95 -104.59 -104.36
N LYS A 16 32.85 -103.92 -104.71
CA LYS A 16 32.26 -102.86 -103.90
C LYS A 16 31.87 -103.38 -102.52
N LYS A 17 32.50 -102.81 -101.50
CA LYS A 17 32.36 -103.25 -100.12
C LYS A 17 30.91 -103.19 -99.62
N ASP A 18 30.17 -102.12 -99.93
CA ASP A 18 28.82 -101.92 -99.39
C ASP A 18 27.82 -102.97 -99.93
N GLU A 19 27.93 -103.33 -101.21
CA GLU A 19 27.12 -104.40 -101.83
C GLU A 19 27.43 -105.77 -101.20
N VAL A 20 28.71 -106.05 -100.94
CA VAL A 20 29.18 -107.28 -100.27
C VAL A 20 28.71 -107.33 -98.81
N ASP A 21 28.91 -106.26 -98.03
CA ASP A 21 28.52 -106.21 -96.62
C ASP A 21 26.99 -106.34 -96.47
N GLN A 22 26.19 -105.81 -97.40
CA GLN A 22 24.73 -105.95 -97.38
C GLN A 22 24.25 -107.36 -97.74
N ALA A 23 24.92 -108.04 -98.68
CA ALA A 23 24.67 -109.45 -99.00
C ALA A 23 25.10 -110.37 -97.84
N VAL A 24 26.28 -110.14 -97.24
CA VAL A 24 26.76 -110.87 -96.06
C VAL A 24 25.84 -110.65 -94.85
N ALA A 25 25.32 -109.43 -94.64
CA ALA A 25 24.35 -109.14 -93.59
C ALA A 25 23.00 -109.86 -93.82
N THR A 26 22.60 -110.05 -95.08
CA THR A 26 21.38 -110.78 -95.44
C THR A 26 21.57 -112.28 -95.27
N LEU A 27 22.66 -112.85 -95.80
CA LEU A 27 23.03 -114.25 -95.56
C LEU A 27 23.22 -114.57 -94.07
N ARG A 28 23.74 -113.65 -93.26
CA ARG A 28 23.79 -113.80 -91.79
C ARG A 28 22.40 -113.80 -91.17
N ARG A 29 21.48 -112.94 -91.61
CA ARG A 29 20.07 -112.95 -91.17
C ARG A 29 19.38 -114.27 -91.55
N ASP A 30 19.58 -114.74 -92.77
CA ASP A 30 19.00 -116.00 -93.24
C ASP A 30 19.61 -117.23 -92.56
N LEU A 31 20.91 -117.21 -92.22
CA LEU A 31 21.56 -118.24 -91.42
C LEU A 31 21.08 -118.24 -89.96
N ILE A 32 20.84 -117.06 -89.37
CA ILE A 32 20.23 -116.93 -88.04
C ILE A 32 18.80 -117.45 -88.08
N LYS A 33 18.01 -117.07 -89.10
CA LYS A 33 16.64 -117.55 -89.29
C LYS A 33 16.59 -119.06 -89.49
N ALA A 34 17.39 -119.62 -90.39
CA ALA A 34 17.46 -121.06 -90.62
C ALA A 34 17.97 -121.84 -89.40
N ASN A 35 18.83 -121.27 -88.55
CA ASN A 35 19.17 -121.88 -87.27
C ASN A 35 18.05 -121.74 -86.24
N GLY A 36 17.30 -120.64 -86.23
CA GLY A 36 16.06 -120.49 -85.46
C GLY A 36 15.04 -121.57 -85.85
N ASP A 37 14.66 -121.59 -87.12
CA ASP A 37 13.76 -122.58 -87.72
C ASP A 37 14.23 -124.03 -87.45
N ARG A 38 15.54 -124.32 -87.52
CA ARG A 38 16.11 -125.63 -87.15
C ARG A 38 16.00 -125.92 -85.66
N THR A 39 16.20 -124.92 -84.80
CA THR A 39 16.09 -125.06 -83.34
C THR A 39 14.63 -125.28 -82.93
N ASP A 40 13.70 -124.58 -83.57
CA ASP A 40 12.26 -124.74 -83.34
C ASP A 40 11.73 -126.04 -83.94
N ALA A 41 12.22 -126.48 -85.11
CA ALA A 41 11.96 -127.82 -85.63
C ALA A 41 12.55 -128.92 -84.71
N LEU A 42 13.70 -128.69 -84.05
CA LEU A 42 14.23 -129.62 -83.05
C LEU A 42 13.43 -129.62 -81.74
N LYS A 43 12.86 -128.47 -81.32
CA LYS A 43 11.88 -128.43 -80.22
C LYS A 43 10.62 -129.18 -80.60
N GLU A 44 10.12 -129.02 -81.84
CA GLU A 44 8.92 -129.69 -82.32
C GLU A 44 9.14 -131.19 -82.51
N VAL A 45 10.29 -131.63 -83.02
CA VAL A 45 10.67 -133.05 -83.04
C VAL A 45 10.74 -133.61 -81.62
N LYS A 46 11.32 -132.89 -80.65
CA LYS A 46 11.28 -133.31 -79.24
C LYS A 46 9.87 -133.35 -78.66
N ARG A 47 9.01 -132.39 -79.03
CA ARG A 47 7.60 -132.35 -78.60
C ARG A 47 6.81 -133.52 -79.18
N LEU A 48 7.03 -133.84 -80.46
CA LEU A 48 6.41 -134.97 -81.14
C LEU A 48 6.98 -136.32 -80.69
N GLN A 49 8.26 -136.38 -80.29
CA GLN A 49 8.85 -137.55 -79.64
C GLN A 49 8.26 -137.76 -78.24
N ALA A 50 8.17 -136.72 -77.41
CA ALA A 50 7.49 -136.79 -76.12
C ALA A 50 6.01 -137.19 -76.28
N LEU A 51 5.30 -136.63 -77.27
CA LEU A 51 3.92 -137.02 -77.58
C LEU A 51 3.82 -138.46 -78.09
N ALA A 52 4.83 -138.97 -78.80
CA ALA A 52 4.87 -140.37 -79.25
C ALA A 52 5.21 -141.33 -78.10
N GLU A 53 6.07 -140.93 -77.16
CA GLU A 53 6.35 -141.65 -75.91
C GLU A 53 5.10 -141.66 -75.02
N ASP A 54 4.41 -140.54 -74.85
CA ASP A 54 3.13 -140.44 -74.14
C ASP A 54 2.03 -141.29 -74.81
N LEU A 55 1.89 -141.24 -76.14
CA LEU A 55 0.92 -142.07 -76.88
C LEU A 55 1.27 -143.56 -76.86
N GLN A 56 2.56 -143.94 -76.80
CA GLN A 56 2.95 -145.33 -76.59
C GLN A 56 2.70 -145.77 -75.13
N ALA A 57 2.92 -144.88 -74.16
CA ALA A 57 2.58 -145.14 -72.76
C ALA A 57 1.06 -145.31 -72.57
N GLU A 58 0.22 -144.49 -73.22
CA GLU A 58 -1.23 -144.68 -73.25
C GLU A 58 -1.65 -145.98 -73.96
N LEU A 59 -0.94 -146.39 -75.03
CA LEU A 59 -1.22 -147.64 -75.73
C LEU A 59 -0.86 -148.88 -74.88
N ASP A 60 0.24 -148.81 -74.12
CA ASP A 60 0.63 -149.83 -73.14
C ASP A 60 -0.29 -149.84 -71.90
N GLU A 61 -0.80 -148.67 -71.47
CA GLU A 61 -1.78 -148.52 -70.38
C GLU A 61 -3.15 -149.15 -70.71
N VAL A 62 -3.53 -149.19 -72.00
CA VAL A 62 -4.73 -149.90 -72.48
C VAL A 62 -4.48 -151.42 -72.67
N GLY A 63 -3.21 -151.85 -72.80
CA GLY A 63 -2.83 -153.23 -73.12
C GLY A 63 -3.02 -154.27 -72.00
N SER A 64 -3.06 -153.86 -70.72
CA SER A 64 -3.29 -154.78 -69.59
C SER A 64 -3.83 -154.09 -68.31
N PRO A 65 -5.15 -154.07 -68.07
CA PRO A 65 -5.73 -153.35 -66.95
C PRO A 65 -5.50 -154.04 -65.59
N THR A 66 -4.89 -153.34 -64.63
CA THR A 66 -4.90 -153.74 -63.20
C THR A 66 -5.10 -152.54 -62.27
N TYR A 67 -5.77 -152.79 -61.13
CA TYR A 67 -6.36 -151.76 -60.25
C TYR A 67 -5.39 -150.75 -59.59
N ALA A 68 -4.07 -150.93 -59.71
CA ALA A 68 -3.07 -150.07 -59.07
C ALA A 68 -2.89 -148.69 -59.77
N GLY A 69 -3.19 -148.59 -61.07
CA GLY A 69 -2.96 -147.36 -61.85
C GLY A 69 -3.88 -146.18 -61.50
N LEU A 70 -5.02 -146.43 -60.84
CA LEU A 70 -5.95 -145.38 -60.43
C LEU A 70 -5.43 -144.54 -59.25
N GLY A 71 -4.61 -145.12 -58.36
CA GLY A 71 -4.08 -144.40 -57.20
C GLY A 71 -3.06 -143.32 -57.55
N THR A 72 -2.16 -143.58 -58.51
CA THR A 72 -1.05 -142.68 -58.86
C THR A 72 -1.47 -141.47 -59.69
N LYS A 73 -2.48 -141.61 -60.56
CA LYS A 73 -3.12 -140.46 -61.24
C LYS A 73 -3.85 -139.54 -60.24
N LEU A 74 -4.41 -140.10 -59.16
CA LEU A 74 -5.11 -139.39 -58.09
C LEU A 74 -4.15 -138.67 -57.14
N GLU A 75 -3.01 -139.28 -56.82
CA GLU A 75 -1.95 -138.69 -55.99
C GLU A 75 -1.28 -137.49 -56.69
N ASN A 76 -1.02 -137.59 -58.00
CA ASN A 76 -0.45 -136.47 -58.76
C ASN A 76 -1.41 -135.28 -58.91
N THR A 77 -2.72 -135.49 -59.08
CA THR A 77 -3.67 -134.38 -59.11
C THR A 77 -3.82 -133.72 -57.75
N LEU A 78 -3.83 -134.49 -56.66
CA LEU A 78 -3.80 -133.97 -55.29
C LEU A 78 -2.54 -133.14 -55.01
N ARG A 79 -1.35 -133.61 -55.41
CA ARG A 79 -0.09 -132.88 -55.22
C ARG A 79 -0.06 -131.54 -55.97
N VAL A 80 -0.50 -131.52 -57.23
CA VAL A 80 -0.60 -130.28 -58.01
C VAL A 80 -1.64 -129.33 -57.42
N ALA A 81 -2.77 -129.84 -56.92
CA ALA A 81 -3.77 -129.04 -56.21
C ALA A 81 -3.24 -128.47 -54.87
N GLU A 82 -2.41 -129.22 -54.13
CA GLU A 82 -1.81 -128.79 -52.87
C GLU A 82 -0.71 -127.72 -53.10
N GLU A 83 0.12 -127.87 -54.14
CA GLU A 83 1.05 -126.83 -54.61
C GLU A 83 0.31 -125.56 -55.11
N GLN A 84 -0.84 -125.70 -55.78
CA GLN A 84 -1.67 -124.57 -56.21
C GLN A 84 -2.39 -123.89 -55.04
N SER A 85 -2.92 -124.66 -54.08
CA SER A 85 -3.60 -124.15 -52.88
C SER A 85 -2.64 -123.37 -51.98
N THR A 86 -1.48 -123.94 -51.65
CA THR A 86 -0.44 -123.25 -50.87
C THR A 86 0.03 -121.95 -51.56
N ARG A 87 0.11 -121.94 -52.89
CA ARG A 87 0.44 -120.73 -53.67
C ARG A 87 -0.67 -119.69 -53.65
N LEU A 88 -1.94 -120.09 -53.77
CA LEU A 88 -3.10 -119.17 -53.68
C LEU A 88 -3.23 -118.59 -52.27
N ILE A 89 -3.04 -119.40 -51.23
CA ILE A 89 -3.03 -118.96 -49.82
C ILE A 89 -1.89 -117.97 -49.58
N ALA A 90 -0.67 -118.27 -50.02
CA ALA A 90 0.46 -117.36 -49.91
C ALA A 90 0.24 -116.05 -50.68
N GLN A 91 -0.37 -116.11 -51.88
CA GLN A 91 -0.73 -114.92 -52.65
C GLN A 91 -1.79 -114.07 -51.93
N ALA A 92 -2.83 -114.69 -51.38
CA ALA A 92 -3.87 -114.02 -50.61
C ALA A 92 -3.33 -113.36 -49.33
N ASP A 93 -2.41 -114.03 -48.61
CA ASP A 93 -1.75 -113.47 -47.44
C ASP A 93 -0.81 -112.31 -47.79
N ILE A 94 -0.06 -112.43 -48.90
CA ILE A 94 0.78 -111.34 -49.44
C ILE A 94 -0.07 -110.14 -49.85
N ASP A 95 -1.21 -110.36 -50.51
CA ASP A 95 -2.06 -109.27 -50.98
C ASP A 95 -2.86 -108.63 -49.83
N ALA A 96 -3.20 -109.40 -48.80
CA ALA A 96 -3.71 -108.88 -47.53
C ALA A 96 -2.66 -108.03 -46.78
N GLU A 97 -1.39 -108.45 -46.75
CA GLU A 97 -0.31 -107.68 -46.13
C GLU A 97 0.01 -106.39 -46.91
N LYS A 98 0.07 -106.45 -48.24
CA LYS A 98 0.17 -105.27 -49.11
C LYS A 98 -1.00 -104.30 -48.90
N LEU A 99 -2.23 -104.81 -48.83
CA LEU A 99 -3.42 -103.98 -48.61
C LEU A 99 -3.34 -103.25 -47.26
N ARG A 100 -2.94 -103.94 -46.18
CA ARG A 100 -2.69 -103.30 -44.88
C ARG A 100 -1.60 -102.24 -44.96
N ALA A 101 -0.47 -102.55 -45.58
CA ALA A 101 0.66 -101.63 -45.69
C ALA A 101 0.29 -100.36 -46.51
N SER A 102 -0.39 -100.53 -47.66
CA SER A 102 -0.86 -99.42 -48.50
C SER A 102 -1.85 -98.53 -47.75
N VAL A 103 -2.86 -99.13 -47.12
CA VAL A 103 -3.90 -98.36 -46.41
C VAL A 103 -3.33 -97.67 -45.17
N GLN A 104 -2.42 -98.32 -44.43
CA GLN A 104 -1.72 -97.68 -43.32
C GLN A 104 -0.88 -96.48 -43.80
N GLN A 105 -0.16 -96.64 -44.92
CA GLN A 105 0.60 -95.55 -45.53
C GLN A 105 -0.30 -94.40 -46.02
N GLU A 106 -1.45 -94.69 -46.63
CA GLU A 106 -2.45 -93.69 -47.04
C GLU A 106 -3.07 -92.96 -45.83
N VAL A 107 -3.38 -93.68 -44.75
CA VAL A 107 -3.89 -93.12 -43.49
C VAL A 107 -2.86 -92.20 -42.83
N ASP A 108 -1.60 -92.62 -42.77
CA ASP A 108 -0.55 -91.82 -42.16
C ASP A 108 -0.17 -90.60 -43.03
N ALA A 109 -0.20 -90.74 -44.36
CA ALA A 109 -0.05 -89.63 -45.28
C ALA A 109 -1.20 -88.61 -45.15
N LEU A 110 -2.45 -89.08 -45.08
CA LEU A 110 -3.63 -88.22 -44.89
C LEU A 110 -3.60 -87.48 -43.54
N ARG A 111 -3.18 -88.16 -42.46
CA ARG A 111 -2.98 -87.55 -41.15
C ARG A 111 -1.85 -86.52 -41.16
N ALA A 112 -0.73 -86.82 -41.83
CA ALA A 112 0.40 -85.92 -41.93
C ALA A 112 0.06 -84.64 -42.72
N ASP A 113 -0.58 -84.76 -43.88
CA ASP A 113 -1.01 -83.62 -44.71
C ASP A 113 -2.06 -82.74 -43.99
N ALA A 114 -3.02 -83.37 -43.30
CA ALA A 114 -3.99 -82.65 -42.48
C ALA A 114 -3.33 -81.95 -41.29
N ALA A 115 -2.36 -82.59 -40.62
CA ALA A 115 -1.62 -81.97 -39.51
C ALA A 115 -0.73 -80.81 -40.00
N GLU A 116 0.00 -80.97 -41.11
CA GLU A 116 0.84 -79.93 -41.70
C GLU A 116 -0.02 -78.73 -42.14
N THR A 117 -1.13 -78.97 -42.84
CA THR A 117 -2.03 -77.91 -43.29
C THR A 117 -2.75 -77.22 -42.12
N ALA A 118 -3.10 -77.97 -41.06
CA ALA A 118 -3.63 -77.39 -39.81
C ALA A 118 -2.58 -76.51 -39.09
N THR A 119 -1.34 -76.97 -38.96
CA THR A 119 -0.24 -76.22 -38.34
C THR A 119 0.09 -74.96 -39.14
N ARG A 120 0.15 -75.06 -40.48
CA ARG A 120 0.36 -73.92 -41.38
C ARG A 120 -0.76 -72.89 -41.26
N LEU A 121 -2.03 -73.32 -41.27
CA LEU A 121 -3.18 -72.43 -41.11
C LEU A 121 -3.15 -71.66 -39.78
N VAL A 122 -2.80 -72.34 -38.68
CA VAL A 122 -2.66 -71.71 -37.36
C VAL A 122 -1.46 -70.75 -37.34
N GLY A 123 -0.33 -71.12 -37.94
CA GLY A 123 0.86 -70.27 -38.04
C GLY A 123 0.64 -69.00 -38.88
N ASP A 124 -0.02 -69.13 -40.04
CA ASP A 124 -0.39 -67.99 -40.89
C ASP A 124 -1.35 -67.03 -40.17
N ALA A 125 -2.32 -67.58 -39.43
CA ALA A 125 -3.26 -66.80 -38.63
C ALA A 125 -2.61 -66.12 -37.42
N GLN A 126 -1.64 -66.77 -36.77
CA GLN A 126 -0.81 -66.16 -35.73
C GLN A 126 0.03 -65.00 -36.31
N ALA A 127 0.72 -65.22 -37.43
CA ALA A 127 1.49 -64.17 -38.11
C ALA A 127 0.61 -63.03 -38.65
N GLN A 128 -0.67 -63.26 -38.94
CA GLN A 128 -1.64 -62.21 -39.25
C GLN A 128 -2.08 -61.45 -37.99
N ALA A 129 -2.39 -62.16 -36.91
CA ALA A 129 -2.74 -61.58 -35.62
C ALA A 129 -1.62 -60.69 -35.06
N ASP A 130 -0.36 -61.14 -35.14
CA ASP A 130 0.81 -60.36 -34.72
C ASP A 130 1.01 -59.10 -35.57
N ARG A 131 0.74 -59.16 -36.88
CA ARG A 131 0.75 -57.97 -37.76
C ARG A 131 -0.34 -56.98 -37.40
N ILE A 132 -1.56 -57.44 -37.09
CA ILE A 132 -2.67 -56.59 -36.62
C ILE A 132 -2.28 -55.92 -35.28
N LEU A 133 -1.76 -56.70 -34.32
CA LEU A 133 -1.35 -56.19 -33.00
C LEU A 133 -0.13 -55.27 -33.06
N THR A 134 0.76 -55.43 -34.03
CA THR A 134 1.93 -54.55 -34.20
C THR A 134 1.51 -53.24 -34.86
N GLY A 135 0.80 -53.28 -35.99
CA GLY A 135 0.31 -52.07 -36.65
C GLY A 135 -0.57 -51.21 -35.75
N ALA A 136 -1.44 -51.83 -34.94
CA ALA A 136 -2.27 -51.11 -33.97
C ALA A 136 -1.48 -50.53 -32.78
N ARG A 137 -0.32 -51.11 -32.41
CA ARG A 137 0.59 -50.50 -31.44
C ARG A 137 1.30 -49.30 -32.04
N ASP A 138 1.81 -49.43 -33.25
CA ASP A 138 2.50 -48.34 -33.96
C ASP A 138 1.55 -47.15 -34.18
N GLU A 139 0.29 -47.42 -34.52
CA GLU A 139 -0.77 -46.40 -34.68
C GLU A 139 -1.16 -45.76 -33.34
N ALA A 140 -1.35 -46.56 -32.28
CA ALA A 140 -1.61 -46.05 -30.93
C ALA A 140 -0.46 -45.18 -30.39
N GLU A 141 0.80 -45.59 -30.61
CA GLU A 141 1.99 -44.83 -30.24
C GLU A 141 2.09 -43.54 -31.04
N ALA A 142 1.79 -43.55 -32.34
CA ALA A 142 1.74 -42.36 -33.18
C ALA A 142 0.66 -41.35 -32.72
N ILE A 143 -0.52 -41.81 -32.30
CA ILE A 143 -1.59 -40.96 -31.75
C ILE A 143 -1.15 -40.33 -30.42
N VAL A 144 -0.60 -41.12 -29.49
CA VAL A 144 -0.12 -40.60 -28.19
C VAL A 144 1.05 -39.64 -28.38
N ALA A 145 1.99 -39.93 -29.28
CA ALA A 145 3.10 -39.02 -29.62
C ALA A 145 2.60 -37.70 -30.23
N ARG A 146 1.60 -37.76 -31.10
CA ARG A 146 0.99 -36.56 -31.70
C ARG A 146 0.23 -35.74 -30.66
N ALA A 147 -0.62 -36.35 -29.86
CA ALA A 147 -1.34 -35.67 -28.77
C ALA A 147 -0.38 -35.03 -27.75
N SER A 148 0.77 -35.67 -27.48
CA SER A 148 1.85 -35.13 -26.64
C SER A 148 2.52 -33.92 -27.30
N SER A 149 2.88 -34.01 -28.59
CA SER A 149 3.46 -32.90 -29.35
C SER A 149 2.54 -31.69 -29.46
N ASP A 150 1.24 -31.92 -29.71
CA ASP A 150 0.23 -30.85 -29.81
C ASP A 150 -0.05 -30.21 -28.44
N SER A 151 0.04 -31.01 -27.36
CA SER A 151 0.00 -30.52 -25.97
C SER A 151 1.23 -29.68 -25.60
N GLU A 152 2.42 -30.11 -26.00
CA GLU A 152 3.67 -29.37 -25.81
C GLU A 152 3.68 -28.06 -26.61
N ALA A 153 3.18 -28.06 -27.84
CA ALA A 153 3.01 -26.85 -28.64
C ALA A 153 2.06 -25.85 -27.96
N THR A 154 0.88 -26.32 -27.54
CA THR A 154 -0.15 -25.50 -26.87
C THR A 154 0.36 -24.92 -25.53
N THR A 155 1.09 -25.71 -24.73
CA THR A 155 1.70 -25.22 -23.48
C THR A 155 2.84 -24.21 -23.73
N GLN A 156 3.67 -24.42 -24.76
CA GLN A 156 4.71 -23.45 -25.15
C GLN A 156 4.12 -22.14 -25.66
N GLU A 157 3.03 -22.18 -26.41
CA GLU A 157 2.29 -20.99 -26.85
C GLU A 157 1.71 -20.23 -25.66
N ALA A 158 0.99 -20.91 -24.76
CA ALA A 158 0.44 -20.32 -23.55
C ALA A 158 1.53 -19.73 -22.63
N LEU A 159 2.71 -20.35 -22.52
CA LEU A 159 3.85 -19.82 -21.77
C LEU A 159 4.42 -18.53 -22.40
N ARG A 160 4.48 -18.45 -23.73
CA ARG A 160 4.93 -17.24 -24.45
C ARG A 160 3.92 -16.10 -24.32
N GLU A 161 2.62 -16.39 -24.49
CA GLU A 161 1.56 -15.38 -24.32
C GLU A 161 1.55 -14.86 -22.87
N ALA A 162 1.61 -15.75 -21.88
CA ALA A 162 1.70 -15.36 -20.47
C ALA A 162 3.01 -14.61 -20.11
N ALA A 163 4.11 -14.83 -20.83
CA ALA A 163 5.34 -14.05 -20.67
C ALA A 163 5.20 -12.66 -21.32
N ALA A 164 4.61 -12.57 -22.51
CA ALA A 164 4.36 -11.32 -23.21
C ALA A 164 3.41 -10.40 -22.44
N ILE A 165 2.29 -10.93 -21.94
CA ILE A 165 1.31 -10.16 -21.13
C ILE A 165 1.96 -9.68 -19.83
N ARG A 166 2.69 -10.53 -19.11
CA ARG A 166 3.42 -10.10 -17.90
C ARG A 166 4.49 -9.04 -18.19
N GLY A 167 5.17 -9.13 -19.34
CA GLY A 167 6.12 -8.10 -19.79
C GLY A 167 5.46 -6.77 -20.11
N ALA A 168 4.31 -6.79 -20.81
CA ALA A 168 3.52 -5.60 -21.12
C ALA A 168 2.99 -4.93 -19.85
N VAL A 169 2.29 -5.68 -18.98
CA VAL A 169 1.77 -5.18 -17.70
C VAL A 169 2.90 -4.64 -16.80
N ALA A 170 4.04 -5.32 -16.72
CA ALA A 170 5.19 -4.81 -15.96
C ALA A 170 5.75 -3.50 -16.54
N THR A 171 5.67 -3.30 -17.86
CA THR A 171 6.10 -2.07 -18.54
C THR A 171 5.11 -0.94 -18.28
N GLU A 172 3.80 -1.16 -18.47
CA GLU A 172 2.79 -0.14 -18.19
C GLU A 172 2.74 0.26 -16.70
N VAL A 173 2.89 -0.70 -15.78
CA VAL A 173 3.02 -0.42 -14.33
C VAL A 173 4.31 0.35 -14.02
N ALA A 174 5.40 0.14 -14.76
CA ALA A 174 6.62 0.93 -14.60
C ALA A 174 6.46 2.35 -15.17
N GLU A 175 5.83 2.51 -16.33
CA GLU A 175 5.60 3.80 -16.99
C GLU A 175 4.62 4.68 -16.21
N THR A 176 3.45 4.15 -15.82
CA THR A 176 2.47 4.87 -14.97
C THR A 176 3.09 5.30 -13.65
N ARG A 177 3.86 4.43 -12.99
CA ARG A 177 4.54 4.75 -11.72
C ARG A 177 5.71 5.73 -11.91
N ALA A 178 6.34 5.77 -13.08
CA ALA A 178 7.34 6.77 -13.42
C ALA A 178 6.70 8.13 -13.76
N ALA A 179 5.56 8.14 -14.46
CA ALA A 179 4.77 9.33 -14.76
C ALA A 179 4.26 9.99 -13.47
N ALA A 180 3.56 9.25 -12.61
CA ALA A 180 3.06 9.74 -11.33
C ALA A 180 4.19 10.29 -10.43
N ARG A 181 5.38 9.64 -10.42
CA ARG A 181 6.55 10.16 -9.70
C ARG A 181 7.08 11.48 -10.26
N ARG A 182 7.04 11.68 -11.59
CA ARG A 182 7.45 12.95 -12.22
C ARG A 182 6.45 14.06 -11.93
N GLU A 183 5.16 13.75 -11.96
CA GLU A 183 4.07 14.69 -11.73
C GLU A 183 4.07 15.19 -10.28
N VAL A 184 4.16 14.28 -9.29
CA VAL A 184 4.34 14.64 -7.87
C VAL A 184 5.62 15.43 -7.64
N ALA A 185 6.72 15.11 -8.33
CA ALA A 185 7.97 15.87 -8.22
C ALA A 185 7.87 17.29 -8.84
N ALA A 186 7.11 17.45 -9.93
CA ALA A 186 6.86 18.73 -10.56
C ALA A 186 5.99 19.64 -9.68
N GLN A 187 4.85 19.12 -9.20
CA GLN A 187 3.95 19.84 -8.28
C GLN A 187 4.67 20.27 -7.01
N ARG A 188 5.47 19.38 -6.42
CA ARG A 188 6.28 19.71 -5.24
C ARG A 188 7.29 20.83 -5.53
N ALA A 189 7.95 20.81 -6.69
CA ALA A 189 8.88 21.86 -7.08
C ALA A 189 8.17 23.20 -7.38
N GLU A 190 6.90 23.17 -7.79
CA GLU A 190 6.06 24.34 -8.00
C GLU A 190 5.66 24.97 -6.66
N ALA A 191 5.12 24.19 -5.73
CA ALA A 191 4.79 24.67 -4.37
C ALA A 191 6.03 25.14 -3.59
N GLU A 192 7.19 24.49 -3.74
CA GLU A 192 8.46 24.95 -3.14
C GLU A 192 8.91 26.31 -3.73
N ARG A 193 8.56 26.64 -4.99
CA ARG A 193 8.79 27.97 -5.58
C ARG A 193 7.81 29.01 -5.07
N GLU A 194 6.51 28.74 -5.05
CA GLU A 194 5.51 29.68 -4.56
C GLU A 194 5.77 30.07 -3.09
N VAL A 195 6.13 29.11 -2.24
CA VAL A 195 6.55 29.37 -0.86
C VAL A 195 7.83 30.21 -0.79
N ALA A 196 8.76 30.05 -1.73
CA ALA A 196 9.96 30.89 -1.81
C ALA A 196 9.63 32.32 -2.27
N GLU A 197 8.76 32.49 -3.26
CA GLU A 197 8.33 33.81 -3.76
C GLU A 197 7.56 34.59 -2.66
N LEU A 198 6.59 33.96 -1.99
CA LEU A 198 5.86 34.56 -0.87
C LEU A 198 6.80 34.96 0.29
N ARG A 199 7.83 34.15 0.56
CA ARG A 199 8.87 34.50 1.56
C ARG A 199 9.69 35.72 1.15
N VAL A 200 10.02 35.87 -0.14
CA VAL A 200 10.74 37.06 -0.64
C VAL A 200 9.87 38.31 -0.55
N VAL A 201 8.58 38.22 -0.88
CA VAL A 201 7.62 39.33 -0.71
C VAL A 201 7.50 39.74 0.76
N ALA A 202 7.24 38.80 1.67
CA ALA A 202 7.14 39.09 3.10
C ALA A 202 8.44 39.65 3.71
N GLN A 203 9.61 39.17 3.26
CA GLN A 203 10.90 39.73 3.68
C GLN A 203 11.09 41.17 3.18
N ARG A 204 10.61 41.49 1.98
CA ARG A 204 10.66 42.83 1.41
C ARG A 204 9.75 43.79 2.17
N GLU A 205 8.50 43.42 2.45
CA GLU A 205 7.57 44.25 3.23
C GLU A 205 8.09 44.53 4.64
N VAL A 206 8.68 43.53 5.31
CA VAL A 206 9.35 43.70 6.61
C VAL A 206 10.58 44.62 6.51
N ALA A 207 11.30 44.63 5.39
CA ALA A 207 12.42 45.55 5.17
C ALA A 207 11.94 46.99 4.92
N GLU A 208 10.89 47.17 4.11
CA GLU A 208 10.28 48.48 3.84
C GLU A 208 9.67 49.08 5.12
N ALA A 209 8.99 48.28 5.96
CA ALA A 209 8.49 48.71 7.26
C ALA A 209 9.61 49.11 8.24
N ARG A 210 10.76 48.40 8.21
CA ARG A 210 11.94 48.76 9.02
C ARG A 210 12.59 50.06 8.58
N GLU A 211 12.69 50.32 7.27
CA GLU A 211 13.23 51.58 6.76
C GLU A 211 12.31 52.76 7.07
N ALA A 212 10.98 52.56 6.99
CA ALA A 212 9.99 53.55 7.41
C ALA A 212 10.14 53.91 8.91
N ALA A 213 10.25 52.90 9.78
CA ALA A 213 10.51 53.12 11.22
C ALA A 213 11.86 53.82 11.47
N ALA A 214 12.90 53.48 10.71
CA ALA A 214 14.20 54.14 10.78
C ALA A 214 14.18 55.58 10.25
N SER A 215 13.33 55.91 9.27
CA SER A 215 13.08 57.29 8.84
C SER A 215 12.41 58.10 9.95
N LEU A 216 11.32 57.58 10.53
CA LEU A 216 10.61 58.26 11.62
C LEU A 216 11.52 58.47 12.84
N ALA A 217 12.35 57.49 13.19
CA ALA A 217 13.36 57.65 14.25
C ALA A 217 14.32 58.83 13.97
N ARG A 218 14.86 58.93 12.75
CA ARG A 218 15.71 60.06 12.30
C ARG A 218 14.96 61.39 12.35
N ASP A 219 13.70 61.43 11.94
CA ASP A 219 12.88 62.65 11.97
C ASP A 219 12.56 63.10 13.41
N THR A 220 12.28 62.19 14.34
CA THR A 220 12.10 62.55 15.76
C THR A 220 13.40 62.98 16.44
N GLU A 221 14.55 62.43 16.03
CA GLU A 221 15.86 62.84 16.55
C GLU A 221 16.25 64.22 16.02
N LYS A 222 15.99 64.49 14.74
CA LYS A 222 16.12 65.82 14.15
C LYS A 222 15.21 66.84 14.85
N GLY A 223 13.93 66.51 15.06
CA GLY A 223 12.99 67.39 15.80
C GLY A 223 13.45 67.67 17.23
N ARG A 224 14.03 66.69 17.93
CA ARG A 224 14.67 66.89 19.24
C ARG A 224 15.89 67.80 19.15
N ALA A 225 16.76 67.63 18.16
CA ALA A 225 17.92 68.48 17.94
C ALA A 225 17.52 69.94 17.65
N ASP A 226 16.57 70.15 16.73
CA ASP A 226 16.05 71.46 16.36
C ASP A 226 15.42 72.18 17.58
N PHE A 227 14.61 71.47 18.39
CA PHE A 227 14.05 72.01 19.64
C PHE A 227 15.14 72.38 20.66
N THR A 228 16.18 71.56 20.84
CA THR A 228 17.29 71.91 21.75
C THR A 228 18.11 73.10 21.26
N ALA A 229 18.24 73.29 19.94
CA ALA A 229 18.89 74.46 19.36
C ALA A 229 18.03 75.74 19.54
N GLU A 230 16.71 75.61 19.49
CA GLU A 230 15.76 76.70 19.76
C GLU A 230 15.75 77.10 21.25
N ASP A 231 15.69 76.13 22.18
CA ASP A 231 15.82 76.38 23.63
C ASP A 231 17.15 77.06 23.97
N ALA A 232 18.26 76.62 23.36
CA ALA A 232 19.56 77.24 23.53
C ALA A 232 19.61 78.70 23.00
N ARG A 233 18.96 78.99 21.87
CA ARG A 233 18.83 80.36 21.33
C ARG A 233 18.01 81.26 22.24
N LEU A 234 16.85 80.80 22.71
CA LEU A 234 15.98 81.56 23.60
C LEU A 234 16.67 81.86 24.95
N ARG A 235 17.41 80.89 25.50
CA ARG A 235 18.25 81.10 26.70
C ARG A 235 19.37 82.13 26.46
N ALA A 236 20.04 82.07 25.31
CA ALA A 236 21.09 83.03 24.97
C ALA A 236 20.54 84.45 24.77
N GLN A 237 19.35 84.57 24.16
CA GLN A 237 18.67 85.85 23.99
C GLN A 237 18.22 86.43 25.35
N LEU A 238 17.58 85.63 26.21
CA LEU A 238 17.23 86.06 27.58
C LEU A 238 18.46 86.46 28.41
N ALA A 239 19.60 85.78 28.23
CA ALA A 239 20.85 86.17 28.88
C ALA A 239 21.38 87.51 28.37
N HIS A 240 21.26 87.77 27.06
CA HIS A 240 21.63 89.05 26.46
C HIS A 240 20.71 90.20 26.93
N ASP A 241 19.40 89.97 26.97
CA ASP A 241 18.42 90.97 27.43
C ASP A 241 18.64 91.32 28.92
N LEU A 242 18.99 90.34 29.75
CA LEU A 242 19.39 90.55 31.16
C LEU A 242 20.74 91.28 31.31
N GLU A 243 21.66 91.12 30.36
CA GLU A 243 22.94 91.83 30.34
C GLU A 243 22.76 93.29 29.88
N GLN A 244 21.97 93.52 28.83
CA GLN A 244 21.56 94.86 28.40
C GLN A 244 20.88 95.62 29.54
N GLY A 245 19.86 95.01 30.18
CA GLY A 245 19.15 95.61 31.30
C GLY A 245 20.05 95.93 32.51
N ARG A 246 21.14 95.18 32.72
CA ARG A 246 22.16 95.53 33.72
C ARG A 246 22.99 96.74 33.30
N THR A 247 23.44 96.80 32.05
CA THR A 247 24.23 97.94 31.54
C THR A 247 23.42 99.23 31.50
N ASP A 248 22.13 99.17 31.17
CA ASP A 248 21.23 100.32 31.22
C ASP A 248 20.97 100.79 32.65
N LEU A 249 20.72 99.87 33.60
CA LEU A 249 20.56 100.23 35.01
C LEU A 249 21.86 100.85 35.59
N GLU A 250 23.02 100.34 35.22
CA GLU A 250 24.31 100.88 35.64
C GLU A 250 24.55 102.29 35.07
N ARG A 251 24.19 102.52 33.80
CA ARG A 251 24.17 103.84 33.17
C ARG A 251 23.21 104.79 33.90
N GLU A 252 21.96 104.40 34.14
CA GLU A 252 20.98 105.21 34.88
C GLU A 252 21.47 105.59 36.29
N ILE A 253 22.14 104.66 37.00
CA ILE A 253 22.74 104.93 38.31
C ILE A 253 23.88 105.96 38.19
N THR A 254 24.71 105.92 37.14
CA THR A 254 25.75 106.95 36.92
C THR A 254 25.16 108.31 36.56
N GLU A 255 24.14 108.36 35.71
CA GLU A 255 23.43 109.59 35.32
C GLU A 255 22.72 110.22 36.53
N ALA A 256 22.07 109.40 37.38
CA ALA A 256 21.42 109.86 38.60
C ALA A 256 22.42 110.41 39.64
N ARG A 257 23.59 109.79 39.78
CA ARG A 257 24.68 110.28 40.66
C ARG A 257 25.26 111.60 40.18
N GLU A 258 25.51 111.74 38.89
CA GLU A 258 26.02 112.99 38.31
C GLU A 258 25.00 114.13 38.44
N LYS A 259 23.71 113.83 38.22
CA LYS A 259 22.63 114.79 38.47
C LYS A 259 22.57 115.21 39.94
N LEU A 260 22.67 114.27 40.88
CA LEU A 260 22.70 114.59 42.32
C LEU A 260 23.92 115.45 42.72
N ARG A 261 25.07 115.24 42.07
CA ARG A 261 26.27 116.09 42.25
C ARG A 261 26.00 117.52 41.76
N ILE A 262 25.43 117.68 40.57
CA ILE A 262 25.07 118.98 40.00
C ILE A 262 24.01 119.69 40.89
N ASP A 263 22.98 118.98 41.34
CA ASP A 263 21.93 119.54 42.19
C ASP A 263 22.46 119.97 43.58
N THR A 264 23.45 119.26 44.14
CA THR A 264 24.09 119.62 45.42
C THR A 264 25.11 120.77 45.28
N GLU A 265 25.84 120.85 44.17
CA GLU A 265 26.68 122.01 43.82
C GLU A 265 25.83 123.26 43.55
N ALA A 266 24.68 123.12 42.89
CA ALA A 266 23.72 124.22 42.70
C ALA A 266 23.09 124.67 44.03
N ALA A 267 22.69 123.73 44.90
CA ALA A 267 22.10 124.05 46.20
C ALA A 267 23.10 124.75 47.15
N THR A 268 24.37 124.36 47.14
CA THR A 268 25.42 125.03 47.94
C THR A 268 25.73 126.43 47.41
N ALA A 269 25.82 126.61 46.09
CA ALA A 269 26.00 127.93 45.48
C ALA A 269 24.79 128.86 45.75
N ALA A 270 23.56 128.34 45.72
CA ALA A 270 22.35 129.08 46.09
C ALA A 270 22.36 129.48 47.57
N LEU A 271 22.70 128.56 48.48
CA LEU A 271 22.80 128.84 49.92
C LEU A 271 23.89 129.89 50.24
N GLU A 272 25.00 129.91 49.52
CA GLU A 272 26.01 130.97 49.64
C GLU A 272 25.52 132.34 49.14
N ALA A 273 24.72 132.37 48.07
CA ALA A 273 24.12 133.60 47.56
C ALA A 273 23.06 134.14 48.54
N ASP A 274 22.18 133.27 49.04
CA ASP A 274 21.13 133.63 50.00
C ASP A 274 21.68 134.01 51.36
N THR A 275 22.76 133.38 51.84
CA THR A 275 23.42 133.82 53.09
C THR A 275 24.17 135.14 52.94
N ARG A 276 24.69 135.47 51.75
CA ARG A 276 25.20 136.82 51.44
C ARG A 276 24.07 137.86 51.41
N ARG A 277 22.96 137.53 50.76
CA ARG A 277 21.78 138.38 50.65
C ARG A 277 21.14 138.65 52.02
N ALA A 278 20.90 137.61 52.80
CA ALA A 278 20.34 137.70 54.14
C ALA A 278 21.23 138.50 55.10
N ARG A 279 22.56 138.49 54.95
CA ARG A 279 23.47 139.35 55.74
C ARG A 279 23.33 140.83 55.38
N ALA A 280 23.27 141.16 54.08
CA ALA A 280 23.06 142.53 53.63
C ALA A 280 21.66 143.07 54.03
N GLU A 281 20.62 142.27 53.81
CA GLU A 281 19.23 142.62 54.18
C GLU A 281 19.06 142.71 55.71
N LEU A 282 19.83 141.96 56.52
CA LEU A 282 19.83 142.06 57.99
C LEU A 282 20.56 143.32 58.49
N GLU A 283 21.66 143.76 57.86
CA GLU A 283 22.30 145.04 58.21
C GLU A 283 21.39 146.22 57.87
N GLU A 284 20.73 146.21 56.72
CA GLU A 284 19.75 147.23 56.33
C GLU A 284 18.52 147.22 57.26
N ARG A 285 17.95 146.05 57.56
CA ARG A 285 16.83 145.92 58.50
C ARG A 285 17.20 146.31 59.93
N THR A 286 18.37 145.94 60.45
CA THR A 286 18.74 146.32 61.83
C THR A 286 19.05 147.82 61.98
N ALA A 287 19.39 148.52 60.88
CA ALA A 287 19.41 149.97 60.85
C ALA A 287 17.99 150.57 60.84
N ALA A 288 17.10 150.06 59.97
CA ALA A 288 15.73 150.55 59.83
C ALA A 288 14.83 150.24 61.06
N GLU A 289 14.92 149.04 61.61
CA GLU A 289 14.18 148.57 62.79
C GLU A 289 14.57 149.36 64.05
N ARG A 290 15.84 149.80 64.18
CA ARG A 290 16.25 150.71 65.27
C ARG A 290 15.56 152.07 65.20
N THR A 291 15.36 152.62 64.00
CA THR A 291 14.60 153.87 63.83
C THR A 291 13.09 153.66 63.98
N ALA A 292 12.54 152.53 63.52
CA ALA A 292 11.11 152.23 63.60
C ALA A 292 10.64 151.89 65.02
N LEU A 293 11.39 151.08 65.77
CA LEU A 293 11.03 150.64 67.13
C LEU A 293 10.97 151.81 68.12
N ALA A 294 11.78 152.86 67.89
CA ALA A 294 11.74 154.11 68.64
C ALA A 294 10.44 154.92 68.43
N THR A 295 9.83 154.82 67.24
CA THR A 295 8.52 155.42 66.95
C THR A 295 7.35 154.52 67.35
N GLU A 296 7.46 153.20 67.18
CA GLU A 296 6.38 152.24 67.40
C GLU A 296 6.09 151.97 68.89
N THR A 297 7.12 152.01 69.74
CA THR A 297 6.94 151.91 71.21
C THR A 297 6.18 153.09 71.81
N ALA A 298 6.07 154.23 71.09
CA ALA A 298 5.27 155.37 71.48
C ALA A 298 3.79 155.24 71.07
N THR A 299 3.50 154.62 69.92
CA THR A 299 2.12 154.45 69.41
C THR A 299 1.44 153.18 69.90
N ALA A 300 2.15 152.05 70.02
CA ALA A 300 1.55 150.78 70.44
C ALA A 300 0.95 150.83 71.87
N ARG A 301 1.50 151.67 72.76
CA ARG A 301 0.96 151.89 74.11
C ARG A 301 -0.41 152.58 74.12
N ALA A 302 -0.76 153.35 73.08
CA ALA A 302 -2.04 154.06 73.01
C ALA A 302 -3.15 153.23 72.34
N ALA A 303 -2.81 152.23 71.53
CA ALA A 303 -3.77 151.40 70.81
C ALA A 303 -4.27 150.19 71.64
N LEU A 304 -3.37 149.53 72.38
CA LEU A 304 -3.66 148.26 73.08
C LEU A 304 -4.76 148.38 74.16
N GLU A 305 -4.99 149.59 74.67
CA GLU A 305 -6.00 149.89 75.68
C GLU A 305 -7.43 149.97 75.11
N THR A 306 -7.57 150.06 73.78
CA THR A 306 -8.87 150.20 73.09
C THR A 306 -9.45 148.86 72.62
N ASP A 307 -8.62 147.95 72.10
CA ASP A 307 -9.10 146.70 71.45
C ASP A 307 -9.58 145.60 72.42
N ILE A 308 -9.14 145.62 73.68
CA ILE A 308 -9.51 144.59 74.68
C ILE A 308 -11.02 144.60 74.99
N VAL A 309 -11.70 145.74 74.80
CA VAL A 309 -13.12 145.91 75.10
C VAL A 309 -14.00 145.33 73.99
N THR A 310 -13.57 145.41 72.73
CA THR A 310 -14.43 145.17 71.56
C THR A 310 -14.56 143.69 71.18
N GLN A 311 -13.51 142.88 71.32
CA GLN A 311 -13.53 141.49 70.82
C GLN A 311 -14.33 140.51 71.69
N ARG A 312 -14.66 140.84 72.95
CA ARG A 312 -15.39 139.94 73.85
C ARG A 312 -16.88 139.79 73.56
N ALA A 313 -17.50 140.74 72.86
CA ALA A 313 -18.95 140.80 72.68
C ALA A 313 -19.48 140.10 71.40
N ALA A 314 -18.60 139.71 70.48
CA ALA A 314 -19.01 139.20 69.15
C ALA A 314 -19.07 137.67 69.03
N LEU A 315 -18.30 136.93 69.86
CA LEU A 315 -18.08 135.49 69.68
C LEU A 315 -19.15 134.59 70.34
N GLU A 316 -19.96 135.08 71.27
CA GLU A 316 -20.97 134.26 71.96
C GLU A 316 -22.23 134.02 71.10
N THR A 317 -22.56 134.92 70.18
CA THR A 317 -23.83 134.89 69.43
C THR A 317 -23.82 133.91 68.24
N GLU A 318 -22.67 133.71 67.58
CA GLU A 318 -22.62 132.98 66.30
C GLU A 318 -22.62 131.44 66.45
N ILE A 319 -22.30 130.92 67.64
CA ILE A 319 -22.16 129.47 67.90
C ILE A 319 -23.50 128.78 68.16
N ALA A 320 -24.53 129.52 68.59
CA ALA A 320 -25.82 128.95 68.97
C ALA A 320 -26.65 128.50 67.74
N ASP A 321 -26.81 129.37 66.74
CA ASP A 321 -27.77 129.18 65.65
C ASP A 321 -27.41 128.02 64.70
N ARG A 322 -26.12 127.73 64.51
CA ARG A 322 -25.65 126.69 63.57
C ARG A 322 -25.84 125.25 64.07
N ARG A 323 -26.13 125.02 65.35
CA ARG A 323 -26.35 123.67 65.89
C ARG A 323 -27.79 123.17 65.68
N ALA A 324 -28.79 124.05 65.74
CA ALA A 324 -30.20 123.64 65.67
C ALA A 324 -30.67 123.22 64.26
N ALA A 325 -30.00 123.67 63.19
CA ALA A 325 -30.43 123.42 61.82
C ALA A 325 -30.04 122.04 61.26
N LEU A 326 -28.93 121.44 61.73
CA LEU A 326 -28.38 120.19 61.18
C LEU A 326 -29.06 118.92 61.74
N GLU A 327 -29.73 119.01 62.89
CA GLU A 327 -30.31 117.86 63.59
C GLU A 327 -31.66 117.44 62.98
N THR A 328 -32.38 118.38 62.35
CA THR A 328 -33.67 118.18 61.69
C THR A 328 -33.57 117.54 60.29
N GLU A 329 -32.47 117.74 59.55
CA GLU A 329 -32.32 117.12 58.21
C GLU A 329 -31.93 115.63 58.28
N LEU A 330 -31.12 115.24 59.25
CA LEU A 330 -30.60 113.87 59.40
C LEU A 330 -31.67 112.85 59.82
N THR A 331 -32.79 113.28 60.39
CA THR A 331 -33.89 112.39 60.80
C THR A 331 -34.84 112.08 59.65
N ARG A 332 -35.11 113.04 58.75
CA ARG A 332 -36.00 112.86 57.59
C ARG A 332 -35.44 111.87 56.56
N LEU A 333 -34.16 112.04 56.18
CA LEU A 333 -33.52 111.21 55.15
C LEU A 333 -33.32 109.73 55.53
N ARG A 334 -33.43 109.38 56.82
CA ARG A 334 -33.35 107.98 57.27
C ARG A 334 -34.67 107.24 57.16
N ALA A 335 -35.81 107.91 57.38
CA ALA A 335 -37.12 107.29 57.27
C ALA A 335 -37.51 107.00 55.81
N GLU A 336 -37.15 107.90 54.87
CA GLU A 336 -37.46 107.75 53.45
C GLU A 336 -36.72 106.58 52.78
N LEU A 337 -35.55 106.17 53.31
CA LEU A 337 -34.71 105.11 52.72
C LEU A 337 -35.10 103.67 53.12
N ASP A 338 -35.66 103.49 54.33
CA ASP A 338 -36.04 102.15 54.83
C ASP A 338 -37.33 101.62 54.17
N ASP A 339 -38.29 102.49 53.80
CA ASP A 339 -39.52 102.10 53.11
C ASP A 339 -39.25 101.60 51.66
N GLU A 340 -38.37 102.25 50.90
CA GLU A 340 -38.01 101.82 49.53
C GLU A 340 -37.26 100.48 49.50
N LEU A 341 -36.38 100.23 50.47
CA LEU A 341 -35.64 98.96 50.61
C LEU A 341 -36.52 97.78 51.03
N THR A 342 -37.65 98.06 51.67
CA THR A 342 -38.61 97.02 52.09
C THR A 342 -39.55 96.65 50.95
N ARG A 343 -39.98 97.64 50.14
CA ARG A 343 -40.86 97.42 48.99
C ARG A 343 -40.21 96.62 47.86
N THR A 344 -39.02 97.02 47.45
CA THR A 344 -38.29 96.41 46.31
C THR A 344 -37.90 94.95 46.53
N ARG A 345 -37.75 94.51 47.79
CA ARG A 345 -37.49 93.10 48.14
C ARG A 345 -38.74 92.22 48.13
N GLY A 346 -39.93 92.79 48.39
CA GLY A 346 -41.20 92.05 48.37
C GLY A 346 -41.67 91.73 46.95
N GLU A 347 -41.58 92.71 46.04
CA GLU A 347 -42.07 92.57 44.66
C GLU A 347 -41.18 91.58 43.84
N LEU A 348 -39.86 91.55 44.09
CA LEU A 348 -38.92 90.64 43.41
C LEU A 348 -39.00 89.17 43.89
N ALA A 349 -39.49 88.92 45.11
CA ALA A 349 -39.59 87.56 45.66
C ALA A 349 -40.77 86.77 45.07
N SER A 350 -41.92 87.43 44.87
CA SER A 350 -43.13 86.79 44.30
C SER A 350 -42.98 86.40 42.83
N GLU A 351 -42.21 87.15 42.05
CA GLU A 351 -42.04 86.91 40.61
C GLU A 351 -41.11 85.70 40.33
N VAL A 352 -40.17 85.42 41.24
CA VAL A 352 -39.22 84.29 41.15
C VAL A 352 -39.84 82.95 41.60
N GLU A 353 -40.78 82.95 42.54
CA GLU A 353 -41.54 81.71 42.85
C GLU A 353 -42.55 81.36 41.76
N ALA A 354 -43.32 82.34 41.27
CA ALA A 354 -44.35 82.11 40.25
C ALA A 354 -43.77 81.52 38.95
N THR A 355 -42.60 82.00 38.51
CA THR A 355 -41.92 81.52 37.30
C THR A 355 -41.28 80.14 37.48
N ARG A 356 -40.81 79.78 38.68
CA ARG A 356 -40.28 78.44 38.98
C ARG A 356 -41.35 77.37 39.10
N ALA A 357 -42.51 77.69 39.69
CA ALA A 357 -43.61 76.74 39.83
C ALA A 357 -44.22 76.33 38.46
N GLY A 358 -44.38 77.29 37.53
CA GLY A 358 -44.92 77.01 36.19
C GLY A 358 -43.99 76.14 35.33
N LEU A 359 -42.70 76.47 35.26
CA LEU A 359 -41.71 75.77 34.43
C LEU A 359 -41.35 74.36 34.92
N ALA A 360 -41.61 74.04 36.18
CA ALA A 360 -41.53 72.68 36.71
C ALA A 360 -42.78 71.86 36.32
N GLY A 361 -43.98 72.40 36.56
CA GLY A 361 -45.24 71.71 36.30
C GLY A 361 -45.46 71.34 34.82
N ASP A 362 -45.00 72.16 33.88
CA ASP A 362 -45.18 71.89 32.44
C ASP A 362 -44.16 70.87 31.89
N ARG A 363 -42.99 70.73 32.53
CA ARG A 363 -42.03 69.65 32.21
C ARG A 363 -42.47 68.29 32.75
N GLU A 364 -43.00 68.27 33.97
CA GLU A 364 -43.43 67.03 34.60
C GLU A 364 -44.71 66.47 33.94
N ARG A 365 -45.63 67.36 33.54
CA ARG A 365 -46.86 66.99 32.81
C ARG A 365 -46.59 66.46 31.40
N THR A 366 -45.73 67.13 30.63
CA THR A 366 -45.39 66.68 29.26
C THR A 366 -44.52 65.42 29.21
N ALA A 367 -43.70 65.17 30.25
CA ALA A 367 -43.00 63.89 30.39
C ALA A 367 -43.97 62.75 30.77
N ALA A 368 -44.84 62.98 31.76
CA ALA A 368 -45.79 61.96 32.22
C ALA A 368 -46.86 61.60 31.17
N GLU A 369 -47.34 62.57 30.37
CA GLU A 369 -48.32 62.31 29.31
C GLU A 369 -47.70 61.49 28.15
N LEU A 370 -46.48 61.83 27.70
CA LEU A 370 -45.77 61.04 26.67
C LEU A 370 -45.35 59.65 27.16
N GLU A 371 -44.94 59.50 28.43
CA GLU A 371 -44.58 58.20 29.00
C GLU A 371 -45.84 57.35 29.27
N HIS A 372 -46.95 57.94 29.70
CA HIS A 372 -48.22 57.24 29.89
C HIS A 372 -48.85 56.80 28.56
N GLU A 373 -48.86 57.65 27.52
CA GLU A 373 -49.38 57.25 26.19
C GLU A 373 -48.48 56.20 25.52
N THR A 374 -47.16 56.34 25.59
CA THR A 374 -46.25 55.34 24.98
C THR A 374 -46.13 54.04 25.78
N SER A 375 -46.36 54.04 27.09
CA SER A 375 -46.49 52.78 27.85
C SER A 375 -47.85 52.12 27.63
N THR A 376 -48.96 52.87 27.64
CA THR A 376 -50.32 52.31 27.45
C THR A 376 -50.52 51.77 26.03
N ALA A 377 -50.01 52.46 25.01
CA ALA A 377 -50.04 51.97 23.64
C ALA A 377 -49.11 50.74 23.44
N ARG A 378 -48.00 50.65 24.18
CA ARG A 378 -47.15 49.45 24.17
C ARG A 378 -47.78 48.29 24.91
N THR A 379 -48.27 48.47 26.14
CA THR A 379 -48.85 47.38 26.95
C THR A 379 -50.07 46.80 26.26
N ALA A 380 -50.99 47.64 25.76
CA ALA A 380 -52.17 47.17 25.02
C ALA A 380 -51.79 46.38 23.76
N LEU A 381 -50.86 46.88 22.92
CA LEU A 381 -50.41 46.13 21.74
C LEU A 381 -49.62 44.87 22.09
N THR A 382 -48.87 44.85 23.19
CA THR A 382 -48.18 43.63 23.66
C THR A 382 -49.13 42.64 24.31
N GLU A 383 -50.17 43.05 25.01
CA GLU A 383 -51.17 42.16 25.58
C GLU A 383 -52.11 41.61 24.51
N GLU A 384 -52.54 42.40 23.51
CA GLU A 384 -53.30 41.87 22.37
C GLU A 384 -52.44 40.96 21.48
N LEU A 385 -51.17 41.29 21.19
CA LEU A 385 -50.28 40.37 20.47
C LEU A 385 -49.89 39.14 21.31
N ALA A 386 -49.78 39.25 22.64
CA ALA A 386 -49.48 38.10 23.50
C ALA A 386 -50.71 37.22 23.71
N THR A 387 -51.92 37.75 23.83
CA THR A 387 -53.15 36.94 23.93
C THR A 387 -53.54 36.34 22.59
N ALA A 388 -53.40 37.07 21.47
CA ALA A 388 -53.62 36.50 20.14
C ALA A 388 -52.55 35.45 19.77
N ARG A 389 -51.28 35.66 20.14
CA ARG A 389 -50.24 34.62 19.97
C ARG A 389 -50.44 33.46 20.94
N ALA A 390 -50.69 33.68 22.22
CA ALA A 390 -50.89 32.59 23.18
C ALA A 390 -52.16 31.78 22.88
N ALA A 391 -53.23 32.39 22.37
CA ALA A 391 -54.41 31.65 21.91
C ALA A 391 -54.11 30.83 20.65
N LEU A 392 -53.49 31.43 19.62
CA LEU A 392 -53.18 30.73 18.37
C LEU A 392 -52.07 29.67 18.57
N GLU A 393 -51.11 29.92 19.47
CA GLU A 393 -50.03 29.00 19.84
C GLU A 393 -50.53 27.94 20.83
N SER A 394 -51.55 28.21 21.64
CA SER A 394 -52.28 27.19 22.40
C SER A 394 -53.11 26.30 21.48
N GLU A 395 -53.86 26.84 20.50
CA GLU A 395 -54.66 26.03 19.56
C GLU A 395 -53.77 25.28 18.56
N VAL A 396 -52.70 25.90 18.06
CA VAL A 396 -51.72 25.20 17.22
C VAL A 396 -50.91 24.20 18.04
N SER A 397 -50.56 24.46 19.32
CA SER A 397 -49.88 23.44 20.13
C SER A 397 -50.81 22.31 20.56
N THR A 398 -52.10 22.54 20.88
CA THR A 398 -53.03 21.44 21.18
C THR A 398 -53.34 20.63 19.93
N THR A 399 -53.74 21.23 18.81
CA THR A 399 -54.02 20.47 17.57
C THR A 399 -52.79 19.75 17.02
N ARG A 400 -51.59 20.34 17.16
CA ARG A 400 -50.32 19.71 16.77
C ARG A 400 -49.87 18.67 17.79
N ALA A 401 -50.11 18.84 19.08
CA ALA A 401 -49.83 17.81 20.10
C ALA A 401 -50.84 16.66 20.06
N GLU A 402 -52.10 16.89 19.67
CA GLU A 402 -53.12 15.86 19.46
C GLU A 402 -52.81 15.07 18.18
N LEU A 403 -52.50 15.74 17.06
CA LEU A 403 -52.03 15.06 15.85
C LEU A 403 -50.67 14.38 16.06
N GLU A 404 -49.73 14.98 16.81
CA GLU A 404 -48.51 14.30 17.22
C GLU A 404 -48.81 13.16 18.19
N GLN A 405 -49.81 13.22 19.08
CA GLN A 405 -50.18 12.08 19.93
C GLN A 405 -50.79 10.95 19.12
N GLU A 406 -51.75 11.21 18.24
CA GLU A 406 -52.35 10.17 17.40
C GLU A 406 -51.31 9.57 16.46
N LEU A 407 -50.45 10.40 15.87
CA LEU A 407 -49.45 9.97 14.91
C LEU A 407 -48.20 9.37 15.57
N THR A 408 -47.87 9.73 16.82
CA THR A 408 -46.91 8.99 17.66
C THR A 408 -47.50 7.73 18.27
N THR A 409 -48.79 7.67 18.60
CA THR A 409 -49.44 6.44 19.12
C THR A 409 -49.63 5.43 18.00
N ALA A 410 -50.05 5.85 16.80
CA ALA A 410 -50.10 5.01 15.61
C ALA A 410 -48.69 4.59 15.16
N ARG A 411 -47.70 5.50 15.15
CA ARG A 411 -46.31 5.12 14.89
C ARG A 411 -45.72 4.25 15.99
N ALA A 412 -46.07 4.42 17.26
CA ALA A 412 -45.57 3.60 18.35
C ALA A 412 -46.22 2.21 18.35
N ALA A 413 -47.50 2.08 17.98
CA ALA A 413 -48.12 0.78 17.78
C ALA A 413 -47.51 0.04 16.58
N LEU A 414 -47.36 0.73 15.43
CA LEU A 414 -46.78 0.14 14.22
C LEU A 414 -45.27 -0.12 14.37
N ALA A 415 -44.55 0.75 15.09
CA ALA A 415 -43.15 0.55 15.44
C ALA A 415 -42.97 -0.44 16.58
N ALA A 416 -43.94 -0.65 17.48
CA ALA A 416 -43.89 -1.74 18.46
C ALA A 416 -44.09 -3.09 17.77
N GLU A 417 -45.03 -3.22 16.84
CA GLU A 417 -45.19 -4.45 16.04
C GLU A 417 -43.99 -4.67 15.10
N LEU A 418 -43.50 -3.63 14.40
CA LEU A 418 -42.26 -3.72 13.62
C LEU A 418 -41.03 -3.96 14.49
N ALA A 419 -40.94 -3.42 15.71
CA ALA A 419 -39.84 -3.70 16.64
C ALA A 419 -39.98 -5.06 17.29
N LYS A 420 -41.19 -5.63 17.42
CA LYS A 420 -41.41 -6.98 17.95
C LYS A 420 -41.11 -8.04 16.88
N ALA A 421 -41.51 -7.78 15.63
CA ALA A 421 -41.11 -8.56 14.47
C ALA A 421 -39.59 -8.44 14.20
N ARG A 422 -39.03 -7.22 14.26
CA ARG A 422 -37.57 -7.01 14.14
C ARG A 422 -36.83 -7.60 15.31
N THR A 423 -37.20 -7.40 16.57
CA THR A 423 -36.48 -8.04 17.70
C THR A 423 -36.66 -9.55 17.70
N ALA A 424 -37.74 -10.13 17.19
CA ALA A 424 -37.85 -11.58 17.00
C ALA A 424 -36.94 -12.08 15.86
N GLN A 425 -36.91 -11.38 14.72
CA GLN A 425 -36.06 -11.74 13.57
C GLN A 425 -34.58 -11.43 13.82
N GLU A 426 -34.28 -10.35 14.54
CA GLU A 426 -32.96 -9.97 15.03
C GLU A 426 -32.54 -10.92 16.14
N ALA A 427 -33.41 -11.35 17.06
CA ALA A 427 -33.07 -12.40 18.04
C ALA A 427 -32.82 -13.76 17.39
N GLN A 428 -33.55 -14.11 16.32
CA GLN A 428 -33.25 -15.32 15.53
C GLN A 428 -31.95 -15.17 14.74
N LEU A 429 -31.68 -13.99 14.17
CA LEU A 429 -30.43 -13.70 13.46
C LEU A 429 -29.24 -13.50 14.40
N THR A 430 -29.42 -13.00 15.62
CA THR A 430 -28.37 -12.93 16.65
C THR A 430 -28.20 -14.29 17.28
N ALA A 431 -29.23 -15.08 17.59
CA ALA A 431 -29.03 -16.46 18.04
C ALA A 431 -28.31 -17.32 16.98
N ALA A 432 -28.68 -17.18 15.70
CA ALA A 432 -27.98 -17.87 14.60
C ALA A 432 -26.56 -17.33 14.39
N ARG A 433 -26.34 -16.01 14.50
CA ARG A 433 -25.01 -15.40 14.41
C ARG A 433 -24.16 -15.67 15.64
N GLU A 434 -24.71 -15.73 16.85
CA GLU A 434 -24.03 -16.05 18.11
C GLU A 434 -23.70 -17.54 18.15
N HIS A 435 -24.56 -18.41 17.60
CA HIS A 435 -24.23 -19.82 17.41
C HIS A 435 -23.10 -19.98 16.39
N GLN A 436 -23.20 -19.38 15.20
CA GLN A 436 -22.13 -19.39 14.20
C GLN A 436 -20.86 -18.64 14.65
N GLN A 437 -20.99 -17.58 15.44
CA GLN A 437 -19.86 -16.86 16.04
C GLN A 437 -19.28 -17.65 17.20
N ALA A 438 -20.04 -18.45 17.95
CA ALA A 438 -19.51 -19.36 18.96
C ALA A 438 -18.80 -20.54 18.33
N GLU A 439 -19.30 -21.09 17.21
CA GLU A 439 -18.58 -22.10 16.43
C GLU A 439 -17.31 -21.54 15.79
N LEU A 440 -17.39 -20.36 15.16
CA LEU A 440 -16.23 -19.67 14.60
C LEU A 440 -15.29 -19.13 15.68
N ALA A 441 -15.77 -18.75 16.86
CA ALA A 441 -14.93 -18.34 17.99
C ALA A 441 -14.30 -19.53 18.67
N ALA A 442 -14.97 -20.68 18.81
CA ALA A 442 -14.34 -21.90 19.31
C ALA A 442 -13.30 -22.44 18.32
N ALA A 443 -13.58 -22.38 17.01
CA ALA A 443 -12.61 -22.73 15.97
C ALA A 443 -11.43 -21.74 15.91
N ARG A 444 -11.68 -20.43 16.08
CA ARG A 444 -10.64 -19.41 16.18
C ARG A 444 -9.87 -19.49 17.48
N GLU A 445 -10.50 -19.70 18.63
CA GLU A 445 -9.84 -19.86 19.92
C GLU A 445 -9.00 -21.13 19.95
N HIS A 446 -9.45 -22.20 19.28
CA HIS A 446 -8.63 -23.39 19.06
C HIS A 446 -7.41 -23.11 18.16
N GLN A 447 -7.60 -22.46 16.99
CA GLN A 447 -6.47 -22.09 16.13
C GLN A 447 -5.58 -21.00 16.72
N GLU A 448 -6.11 -20.05 17.47
CA GLU A 448 -5.38 -19.00 18.19
C GLU A 448 -4.66 -19.60 19.39
N ALA A 449 -5.17 -20.64 20.04
CA ALA A 449 -4.42 -21.41 21.04
C ALA A 449 -3.28 -22.23 20.40
N GLU A 450 -3.50 -22.86 19.24
CA GLU A 450 -2.43 -23.56 18.50
C GLU A 450 -1.36 -22.57 17.97
N LEU A 451 -1.79 -21.46 17.37
CA LEU A 451 -0.91 -20.39 16.89
C LEU A 451 -0.24 -19.64 18.05
N ALA A 452 -0.90 -19.47 19.19
CA ALA A 452 -0.28 -18.89 20.39
C ALA A 452 0.71 -19.86 21.02
N ALA A 453 0.44 -21.17 21.06
CA ALA A 453 1.41 -22.16 21.52
C ALA A 453 2.63 -22.22 20.59
N ALA A 454 2.42 -22.22 19.26
CA ALA A 454 3.49 -22.14 18.28
C ALA A 454 4.27 -20.81 18.38
N ALA A 455 3.59 -19.67 18.49
CA ALA A 455 4.21 -18.36 18.66
C ALA A 455 4.87 -18.17 20.02
N GLN A 456 4.41 -18.84 21.09
CA GLN A 456 5.03 -18.84 22.41
C GLN A 456 6.29 -19.70 22.40
N THR A 457 6.28 -20.83 21.68
CA THR A 457 7.48 -21.65 21.42
C THR A 457 8.51 -20.86 20.62
N GLN A 458 8.09 -20.24 19.51
CA GLN A 458 8.96 -19.37 18.70
C GLN A 458 9.42 -18.11 19.45
N ARG A 459 8.59 -17.52 20.32
CA ARG A 459 9.00 -16.42 21.20
C ARG A 459 10.01 -16.87 22.25
N ALA A 460 9.85 -18.04 22.86
CA ALA A 460 10.83 -18.58 23.80
C ALA A 460 12.17 -18.90 23.12
N GLU A 461 12.15 -19.41 21.89
CA GLU A 461 13.35 -19.60 21.06
C GLU A 461 14.00 -18.26 20.70
N LEU A 462 13.22 -17.26 20.28
CA LEU A 462 13.71 -15.91 19.97
C LEU A 462 14.16 -15.12 21.20
N GLU A 463 13.56 -15.32 22.37
CA GLU A 463 13.99 -14.73 23.65
C GLU A 463 15.26 -15.39 24.16
N SER A 464 15.43 -16.70 23.99
CA SER A 464 16.69 -17.40 24.24
C SER A 464 17.82 -16.91 23.32
N ALA A 465 17.52 -16.77 22.02
CA ALA A 465 18.45 -16.20 21.02
C ALA A 465 18.75 -14.72 21.27
N ARG A 466 17.77 -13.93 21.74
CA ARG A 466 17.99 -12.53 22.13
C ARG A 466 18.76 -12.40 23.43
N ALA A 467 18.52 -13.23 24.44
CA ALA A 467 19.29 -13.22 25.68
C ALA A 467 20.76 -13.59 25.45
N THR A 468 21.03 -14.51 24.53
CA THR A 468 22.42 -14.81 24.09
C THR A 468 23.02 -13.65 23.30
N GLN A 469 22.31 -13.07 22.33
CA GLN A 469 22.77 -11.86 21.62
C GLN A 469 22.95 -10.62 22.52
N GLU A 470 22.10 -10.44 23.53
CA GLU A 470 22.17 -9.34 24.49
C GLU A 470 23.32 -9.53 25.49
N THR A 471 23.63 -10.76 25.90
CA THR A 471 24.82 -11.04 26.72
C THR A 471 26.11 -10.88 25.91
N GLU A 472 26.14 -11.26 24.63
CA GLU A 472 27.24 -10.97 23.71
C GLU A 472 27.42 -9.46 23.46
N LEU A 473 26.32 -8.73 23.21
CA LEU A 473 26.34 -7.27 23.04
C LEU A 473 26.67 -6.52 24.33
N ALA A 474 26.27 -7.02 25.51
CA ALA A 474 26.64 -6.47 26.79
C ALA A 474 28.15 -6.64 27.05
N ALA A 475 28.71 -7.82 26.79
CA ALA A 475 30.15 -8.06 26.87
C ALA A 475 30.94 -7.17 25.90
N ALA A 476 30.47 -7.03 24.65
CA ALA A 476 31.08 -6.15 23.66
C ALA A 476 31.02 -4.66 24.06
N ARG A 477 29.89 -4.22 24.65
CA ARG A 477 29.75 -2.87 25.21
C ARG A 477 30.65 -2.66 26.42
N GLU A 478 30.76 -3.61 27.33
CA GLU A 478 31.65 -3.54 28.48
C GLU A 478 33.12 -3.40 28.03
N THR A 479 33.55 -4.13 26.99
CA THR A 479 34.88 -3.94 26.41
C THR A 479 35.06 -2.55 25.78
N HIS A 480 34.10 -2.04 25.00
CA HIS A 480 34.21 -0.72 24.40
C HIS A 480 34.08 0.43 25.42
N ASP A 481 33.28 0.28 26.47
CA ASP A 481 33.20 1.26 27.57
C ASP A 481 34.49 1.26 28.40
N ALA A 482 35.16 0.12 28.57
CA ALA A 482 36.49 0.05 29.17
C ALA A 482 37.56 0.75 28.29
N GLU A 483 37.53 0.54 26.96
CA GLU A 483 38.40 1.22 26.00
C GLU A 483 38.15 2.74 25.99
N LEU A 484 36.88 3.17 25.93
CA LEU A 484 36.49 4.58 25.97
C LEU A 484 36.82 5.25 27.31
N ALA A 485 36.68 4.54 28.44
CA ALA A 485 37.13 5.02 29.75
C ALA A 485 38.66 5.17 29.79
N GLY A 486 39.40 4.23 29.20
CA GLY A 486 40.85 4.33 29.01
C GLY A 486 41.24 5.56 28.19
N ALA A 487 40.66 5.73 27.00
CA ALA A 487 40.91 6.86 26.11
C ALA A 487 40.53 8.21 26.75
N ARG A 488 39.38 8.29 27.46
CA ARG A 488 38.97 9.47 28.22
C ARG A 488 39.97 9.82 29.32
N LYS A 489 40.49 8.83 30.06
CA LYS A 489 41.48 9.05 31.12
C LYS A 489 42.83 9.54 30.59
N VAL A 490 43.24 9.10 29.40
CA VAL A 490 44.41 9.64 28.68
C VAL A 490 44.15 11.09 28.26
N LEU A 491 43.06 11.35 27.55
CA LEU A 491 42.71 12.72 27.12
C LEU A 491 42.54 13.68 28.31
N GLU A 492 42.00 13.23 29.45
CA GLU A 492 41.86 14.05 30.64
C GLU A 492 43.22 14.34 31.33
N THR A 493 44.18 13.43 31.24
CA THR A 493 45.55 13.68 31.74
C THR A 493 46.33 14.61 30.81
N GLU A 494 46.16 14.49 29.49
CA GLU A 494 46.68 15.45 28.50
C GLU A 494 46.04 16.84 28.64
N LEU A 495 44.72 16.94 28.74
CA LEU A 495 44.04 18.23 28.91
C LEU A 495 44.41 18.90 30.23
N ARG A 496 44.62 18.12 31.30
CA ARG A 496 45.12 18.61 32.59
C ARG A 496 46.56 19.10 32.50
N SER A 497 47.44 18.43 31.75
CA SER A 497 48.82 18.88 31.55
C SER A 497 48.88 20.16 30.70
N ALA A 498 48.12 20.22 29.61
CA ALA A 498 47.99 21.41 28.75
C ALA A 498 47.42 22.61 29.51
N ARG A 499 46.34 22.44 30.30
CA ARG A 499 45.80 23.50 31.15
C ARG A 499 46.79 23.99 32.21
N LYS A 500 47.61 23.10 32.77
CA LYS A 500 48.65 23.47 33.73
C LYS A 500 49.76 24.30 33.05
N ALA A 501 50.21 23.90 31.87
CA ALA A 501 51.19 24.64 31.08
C ALA A 501 50.66 26.05 30.70
N LEU A 502 49.44 26.12 30.16
CA LEU A 502 48.84 27.37 29.71
C LEU A 502 48.52 28.32 30.87
N LYS A 503 48.17 27.80 32.06
CA LYS A 503 48.09 28.61 33.28
C LYS A 503 49.47 29.20 33.63
N THR A 504 50.53 28.40 33.61
CA THR A 504 51.89 28.87 33.91
C THR A 504 52.35 29.96 32.94
N GLU A 505 52.05 29.84 31.65
CA GLU A 505 52.37 30.87 30.65
C GLU A 505 51.59 32.17 30.88
N LEU A 506 50.29 32.08 31.23
CA LEU A 506 49.49 33.27 31.56
C LEU A 506 49.96 33.97 32.84
N GLU A 507 50.35 33.22 33.87
CA GLU A 507 50.92 33.77 35.12
C GLU A 507 52.25 34.51 34.82
N GLN A 508 53.08 33.96 33.92
CA GLN A 508 54.33 34.58 33.47
C GLN A 508 54.11 35.85 32.63
N ARG A 509 53.15 35.86 31.71
CA ARG A 509 52.82 37.08 30.94
C ARG A 509 52.21 38.18 31.80
N ARG A 510 51.34 37.81 32.75
CA ARG A 510 50.73 38.75 33.69
C ARG A 510 51.80 39.41 34.56
N THR A 511 52.71 38.64 35.14
CA THR A 511 53.79 39.19 35.97
C THR A 511 54.74 40.09 35.18
N ALA A 512 55.04 39.77 33.92
CA ALA A 512 55.79 40.66 33.03
C ALA A 512 55.06 42.01 32.80
N GLN A 513 53.76 41.99 32.46
CA GLN A 513 52.98 43.22 32.28
C GLN A 513 52.83 44.04 33.57
N GLU A 514 52.69 43.39 34.73
CA GLU A 514 52.67 44.07 36.03
C GLU A 514 54.00 44.78 36.31
N THR A 515 55.15 44.18 35.94
CA THR A 515 56.47 44.85 36.06
C THR A 515 56.64 46.02 35.08
N GLU A 516 56.20 45.89 33.82
CA GLU A 516 56.25 46.98 32.84
C GLU A 516 55.40 48.19 33.30
N LEU A 517 54.16 47.94 33.74
CA LEU A 517 53.27 48.98 34.26
C LEU A 517 53.80 49.65 35.53
N ALA A 518 54.50 48.91 36.40
CA ALA A 518 55.16 49.48 37.57
C ALA A 518 56.32 50.42 37.17
N THR A 519 57.14 50.02 36.19
CA THR A 519 58.23 50.89 35.68
C THR A 519 57.72 52.15 34.99
N ALA A 520 56.64 52.05 34.19
CA ALA A 520 56.02 53.20 33.54
C ALA A 520 55.43 54.21 34.54
N ARG A 521 54.78 53.73 35.62
CA ARG A 521 54.26 54.60 36.69
C ARG A 521 55.37 55.33 37.44
N SER A 522 56.43 54.61 37.83
CA SER A 522 57.56 55.22 38.54
C SER A 522 58.25 56.31 37.71
N ALA A 523 58.34 56.16 36.39
CA ALA A 523 58.89 57.19 35.50
C ALA A 523 58.00 58.45 35.47
N TRP A 524 56.68 58.26 35.36
CA TRP A 524 55.72 59.37 35.30
C TRP A 524 55.65 60.15 36.62
N GLU A 525 55.69 59.46 37.77
CA GLU A 525 55.74 60.09 39.10
C GLU A 525 57.02 60.93 39.30
N THR A 526 58.17 60.48 38.76
CA THR A 526 59.40 61.29 38.79
C THR A 526 59.33 62.54 37.90
N GLU A 527 58.62 62.48 36.77
CA GLU A 527 58.45 63.62 35.86
C GLU A 527 57.46 64.66 36.43
N GLU A 528 56.37 64.20 37.05
CA GLU A 528 55.40 65.05 37.72
C GLU A 528 55.99 65.79 38.94
N SER A 529 56.80 65.10 39.76
CA SER A 529 57.43 65.70 40.95
C SER A 529 58.44 66.80 40.57
N ALA A 530 59.28 66.57 39.55
CA ALA A 530 60.20 67.58 39.03
C ALA A 530 59.47 68.83 38.49
N GLY A 531 58.33 68.65 37.82
CA GLY A 531 57.49 69.75 37.36
C GLY A 531 56.92 70.60 38.52
N ARG A 532 56.48 69.95 39.60
CA ARG A 532 55.91 70.64 40.78
C ARG A 532 56.97 71.46 41.54
N GLU A 533 58.20 70.99 41.65
CA GLU A 533 59.29 71.73 42.31
C GLU A 533 59.70 72.99 41.53
N GLY A 534 59.73 72.95 40.19
CA GLY A 534 60.00 74.12 39.35
C GLY A 534 58.95 75.22 39.50
N TRP A 535 57.67 74.88 39.42
CA TRP A 535 56.56 75.84 39.57
C TRP A 535 56.45 76.46 40.98
N ALA A 536 56.86 75.72 42.02
CA ALA A 536 56.90 76.23 43.38
C ALA A 536 57.98 77.31 43.57
N ALA A 537 59.14 77.16 42.93
CA ALA A 537 60.23 78.13 43.01
C ALA A 537 59.88 79.48 42.34
N GLU A 538 59.30 79.45 41.14
CA GLU A 538 58.87 80.67 40.43
C GLU A 538 57.74 81.41 41.18
N SER A 539 56.79 80.66 41.76
CA SER A 539 55.68 81.22 42.53
C SER A 539 56.10 81.89 43.84
N ALA A 540 57.25 81.52 44.41
CA ALA A 540 57.78 82.14 45.63
C ALA A 540 58.41 83.51 45.34
N ALA A 541 59.27 83.60 44.31
CA ALA A 541 59.97 84.82 43.93
C ALA A 541 59.01 85.95 43.50
N ALA A 542 57.87 85.62 42.89
CA ALA A 542 56.86 86.60 42.48
C ALA A 542 56.06 87.20 43.65
N ARG A 543 56.02 86.55 44.82
CA ARG A 543 55.21 87.00 45.98
C ARG A 543 55.95 88.01 46.85
N GLU A 544 57.24 87.78 47.09
CA GLU A 544 58.08 88.65 47.93
C GLU A 544 58.21 90.07 47.36
N ALA A 545 58.18 90.23 46.03
CA ALA A 545 58.19 91.53 45.36
C ALA A 545 56.86 92.31 45.49
N LEU A 546 55.73 91.63 45.65
CA LEU A 546 54.38 92.22 45.60
C LEU A 546 53.85 92.64 46.98
N GLU A 547 54.32 92.00 48.06
CA GLU A 547 53.93 92.36 49.43
C GLU A 547 54.53 93.71 49.89
N ALA A 548 55.70 94.08 49.38
CA ALA A 548 56.37 95.34 49.73
C ALA A 548 55.64 96.60 49.21
N GLU A 549 55.04 96.55 48.02
CA GLU A 549 54.28 97.68 47.45
C GLU A 549 52.89 97.85 48.07
N LEU A 550 52.25 96.74 48.46
CA LEU A 550 50.87 96.76 48.98
C LEU A 550 50.75 97.23 50.44
N ALA A 551 51.85 97.21 51.21
CA ALA A 551 51.86 97.74 52.58
C ALA A 551 51.77 99.27 52.64
N ALA A 552 52.38 99.97 51.67
CA ALA A 552 52.48 101.43 51.69
C ALA A 552 51.18 102.17 51.26
N ARG A 553 50.32 101.52 50.47
CA ARG A 553 49.08 102.14 49.92
C ARG A 553 47.81 101.85 50.71
N ARG A 554 47.85 100.98 51.73
CA ARG A 554 46.65 100.60 52.52
C ARG A 554 46.35 101.54 53.70
N ALA A 555 47.38 102.08 54.36
CA ALA A 555 47.20 102.93 55.54
C ALA A 555 46.48 104.27 55.28
N GLU A 556 46.51 104.77 54.04
CA GLU A 556 45.98 106.10 53.68
C GLU A 556 44.52 106.05 53.18
N ALA A 557 44.06 104.89 52.69
CA ALA A 557 42.73 104.74 52.06
C ALA A 557 41.63 104.17 52.99
N GLU A 558 42.00 103.66 54.17
CA GLU A 558 41.04 103.00 55.08
C GLU A 558 40.21 103.99 55.94
N HIS A 559 40.69 105.22 56.15
CA HIS A 559 40.01 106.18 57.03
C HIS A 559 38.82 106.90 56.37
N GLU A 560 38.97 107.34 55.11
CA GLU A 560 37.93 108.12 54.40
C GLU A 560 36.80 107.24 53.84
N ALA A 561 37.07 105.95 53.62
CA ALA A 561 36.12 105.04 52.99
C ALA A 561 35.13 104.39 53.99
N ALA A 562 35.23 104.68 55.29
CA ALA A 562 34.32 104.16 56.31
C ALA A 562 32.99 104.95 56.38
N THR A 563 33.06 106.27 56.31
CA THR A 563 31.92 107.18 56.59
C THR A 563 30.91 107.32 55.45
N LEU A 564 31.28 106.99 54.21
CA LEU A 564 30.39 107.07 53.03
C LEU A 564 29.70 105.75 52.66
N ARG A 565 30.07 104.61 53.28
CA ARG A 565 29.51 103.29 52.94
C ARG A 565 28.18 103.00 53.63
N GLU A 566 27.96 103.52 54.83
CA GLU A 566 26.76 103.20 55.65
C GLU A 566 25.47 103.77 55.05
N ALA A 567 25.53 104.96 54.43
CA ALA A 567 24.37 105.61 53.81
C ALA A 567 23.94 104.98 52.46
N ALA A 568 24.88 104.43 51.67
CA ALA A 568 24.58 103.88 50.34
C ALA A 568 24.15 102.39 50.35
N ALA A 569 24.42 101.68 51.45
CA ALA A 569 24.10 100.25 51.58
C ALA A 569 22.59 99.99 51.76
N THR A 570 21.85 100.92 52.38
CA THR A 570 20.45 100.72 52.79
C THR A 570 19.43 100.89 51.66
N GLU A 571 19.70 101.75 50.65
CA GLU A 571 18.86 101.83 49.44
C GLU A 571 19.19 100.73 48.43
N THR A 572 20.48 100.48 48.15
CA THR A 572 20.89 99.49 47.15
C THR A 572 20.60 98.04 47.55
N GLY A 573 20.34 97.77 48.83
CA GLY A 573 19.86 96.47 49.32
C GLY A 573 18.40 96.17 48.96
N LYS A 574 17.52 97.19 48.94
CA LYS A 574 16.09 97.00 48.65
C LYS A 574 15.83 96.66 47.18
N LEU A 575 16.40 97.47 46.27
CA LEU A 575 16.23 97.26 44.82
C LEU A 575 16.79 95.91 44.35
N ARG A 576 17.94 95.46 44.88
CA ARG A 576 18.48 94.12 44.56
C ARG A 576 17.54 93.00 44.98
N ALA A 577 17.04 93.02 46.22
CA ALA A 577 16.18 91.97 46.75
C ALA A 577 14.84 91.82 45.99
N ASP A 578 14.31 92.90 45.41
CA ASP A 578 13.10 92.84 44.57
C ASP A 578 13.42 92.29 43.17
N THR A 579 14.52 92.70 42.53
CA THR A 579 14.93 92.15 41.22
C THR A 579 15.33 90.67 41.27
N GLU A 580 15.98 90.21 42.36
CA GLU A 580 16.34 88.80 42.54
C GLU A 580 15.11 87.89 42.67
N ARG A 581 14.05 88.36 43.34
CA ARG A 581 12.78 87.64 43.45
C ARG A 581 12.08 87.50 42.10
N GLU A 582 12.10 88.53 41.26
CA GLU A 582 11.48 88.49 39.93
C GLU A 582 12.27 87.60 38.95
N VAL A 583 13.60 87.66 38.96
CA VAL A 583 14.46 86.75 38.18
C VAL A 583 14.30 85.29 38.63
N ALA A 584 14.10 85.04 39.93
CA ALA A 584 13.81 83.70 40.44
C ALA A 584 12.44 83.19 39.99
N ARG A 585 11.42 84.06 39.98
CA ARG A 585 10.05 83.74 39.53
C ARG A 585 10.03 83.33 38.04
N ILE A 586 10.60 84.16 37.17
CA ILE A 586 10.67 83.90 35.72
C ILE A 586 11.43 82.60 35.41
N ARG A 587 12.50 82.30 36.17
CA ARG A 587 13.24 81.04 36.01
C ARG A 587 12.46 79.80 36.45
N ALA A 588 11.62 79.92 37.48
CA ALA A 588 10.76 78.83 37.93
C ALA A 588 9.60 78.57 36.95
N GLU A 589 8.98 79.63 36.42
CA GLU A 589 7.95 79.55 35.38
C GLU A 589 8.48 78.87 34.12
N LEU A 590 9.63 79.33 33.59
CA LEU A 590 10.26 78.74 32.39
C LEU A 590 10.70 77.27 32.59
N ALA A 591 11.13 76.89 33.80
CA ALA A 591 11.50 75.51 34.12
C ALA A 591 10.27 74.58 34.09
N ALA A 592 9.13 75.02 34.62
CA ALA A 592 7.88 74.26 34.61
C ALA A 592 7.31 74.11 33.18
N GLU A 593 7.43 75.14 32.34
CA GLU A 593 7.07 75.06 30.91
C GLU A 593 7.97 74.08 30.13
N GLN A 594 9.27 74.08 30.38
CA GLN A 594 10.19 73.12 29.77
C GLN A 594 9.91 71.66 30.21
N GLU A 595 9.58 71.44 31.48
CA GLU A 595 9.27 70.11 32.00
C GLU A 595 7.94 69.58 31.44
N THR A 596 6.90 70.41 31.40
CA THR A 596 5.60 70.04 30.80
C THR A 596 5.71 69.80 29.28
N HIS A 597 6.51 70.58 28.55
CA HIS A 597 6.77 70.32 27.13
C HIS A 597 7.56 69.03 26.89
N ARG A 598 8.57 68.72 27.72
CA ARG A 598 9.31 67.45 27.63
C ARG A 598 8.42 66.25 27.96
N ALA A 599 7.60 66.35 29.00
CA ALA A 599 6.64 65.30 29.37
C ALA A 599 5.62 65.05 28.25
N ARG A 600 5.11 66.10 27.61
CA ARG A 600 4.22 66.00 26.45
C ARG A 600 4.89 65.32 25.26
N ILE A 601 6.10 65.75 24.86
CA ILE A 601 6.83 65.14 23.73
C ILE A 601 7.15 63.66 24.01
N ALA A 602 7.52 63.32 25.25
CA ALA A 602 7.76 61.93 25.65
C ALA A 602 6.48 61.08 25.57
N HIS A 603 5.34 61.59 26.07
CA HIS A 603 4.05 60.92 26.00
C HIS A 603 3.53 60.76 24.56
N GLU A 604 3.67 61.80 23.73
CA GLU A 604 3.30 61.75 22.30
C GLU A 604 4.17 60.75 21.52
N ALA A 605 5.48 60.69 21.80
CA ALA A 605 6.39 59.72 21.20
C ALA A 605 6.09 58.27 21.65
N ASP A 606 5.82 58.05 22.94
CA ASP A 606 5.51 56.72 23.49
C ASP A 606 4.13 56.21 23.01
N ALA A 607 3.14 57.10 22.92
CA ALA A 607 1.84 56.79 22.33
C ALA A 607 1.94 56.45 20.83
N GLN A 608 2.78 57.15 20.06
CA GLN A 608 3.03 56.83 18.65
C GLN A 608 3.83 55.52 18.49
N ALA A 609 4.84 55.27 19.33
CA ALA A 609 5.59 54.01 19.33
C ALA A 609 4.69 52.82 19.65
N THR A 610 3.83 52.94 20.67
CA THR A 610 2.84 51.92 21.05
C THR A 610 1.85 51.67 19.93
N ARG A 611 1.37 52.73 19.26
CA ARG A 611 0.45 52.61 18.12
C ARG A 611 1.10 51.92 16.92
N LEU A 612 2.32 52.29 16.55
CA LEU A 612 3.06 51.65 15.46
C LEU A 612 3.42 50.19 15.78
N ALA A 613 3.69 49.87 17.05
CA ALA A 613 3.87 48.50 17.50
C ALA A 613 2.57 47.68 17.35
N ALA A 614 1.42 48.22 17.77
CA ALA A 614 0.12 47.58 17.60
C ALA A 614 -0.27 47.40 16.12
N GLU A 615 -0.06 48.42 15.28
CA GLU A 615 -0.29 48.35 13.82
C GLU A 615 0.64 47.30 13.16
N ALA A 616 1.90 47.17 13.62
CA ALA A 616 2.82 46.14 13.16
C ALA A 616 2.52 44.73 13.68
N GLU A 617 1.98 44.58 14.89
CA GLU A 617 1.48 43.29 15.39
C GLU A 617 0.20 42.86 14.68
N GLN A 618 -0.71 43.81 14.39
CA GLN A 618 -1.92 43.52 13.64
C GLN A 618 -1.62 43.14 12.19
N ALA A 619 -0.73 43.87 11.50
CA ALA A 619 -0.28 43.47 10.16
C ALA A 619 0.39 42.08 10.12
N ARG A 620 1.08 41.68 11.20
CA ARG A 620 1.61 40.31 11.34
C ARG A 620 0.50 39.29 11.63
N ALA A 621 -0.51 39.63 12.41
CA ALA A 621 -1.65 38.76 12.67
C ALA A 621 -2.43 38.51 11.37
N ASP A 622 -2.75 39.56 10.63
CA ASP A 622 -3.45 39.51 9.35
C ASP A 622 -2.65 38.70 8.31
N LEU A 623 -1.34 38.96 8.15
CA LEU A 623 -0.46 38.16 7.28
C LEU A 623 -0.39 36.69 7.70
N ASN A 624 -0.38 36.39 9.01
CA ASN A 624 -0.40 35.00 9.48
C ASN A 624 -1.75 34.31 9.17
N VAL A 625 -2.87 35.04 9.22
CA VAL A 625 -4.19 34.53 8.81
C VAL A 625 -4.24 34.30 7.30
N GLU A 626 -3.72 35.20 6.47
CA GLU A 626 -3.64 34.99 5.02
C GLU A 626 -2.71 33.81 4.65
N LEU A 627 -1.55 33.69 5.31
CA LEU A 627 -0.64 32.55 5.12
C LEU A 627 -1.23 31.23 5.64
N ALA A 628 -2.10 31.26 6.66
CA ALA A 628 -2.84 30.09 7.10
C ALA A 628 -3.94 29.72 6.09
N ALA A 629 -4.76 30.69 5.67
CA ALA A 629 -5.82 30.47 4.69
C ALA A 629 -5.27 29.92 3.35
N ARG A 630 -4.16 30.47 2.84
CA ARG A 630 -3.51 29.95 1.63
C ARG A 630 -2.82 28.60 1.83
N ARG A 631 -2.36 28.26 3.04
CA ARG A 631 -1.90 26.90 3.34
C ARG A 631 -3.06 25.92 3.36
N ASP A 632 -4.18 26.26 4.00
CA ASP A 632 -5.38 25.42 4.03
C ASP A 632 -5.97 25.25 2.62
N GLU A 633 -5.88 26.26 1.75
CA GLU A 633 -6.33 26.20 0.36
C GLU A 633 -5.38 25.35 -0.49
N ALA A 634 -4.06 25.58 -0.42
CA ALA A 634 -3.07 24.74 -1.07
C ALA A 634 -3.09 23.29 -0.57
N GLU A 635 -3.30 23.04 0.73
CA GLU A 635 -3.46 21.70 1.28
C GLU A 635 -4.71 21.01 0.73
N LYS A 636 -5.83 21.73 0.55
CA LYS A 636 -7.04 21.18 -0.11
C LYS A 636 -6.78 20.86 -1.58
N GLU A 637 -6.13 21.74 -2.33
CA GLU A 637 -5.77 21.49 -3.72
C GLU A 637 -4.81 20.30 -3.85
N TYR A 638 -3.83 20.18 -2.97
CA TYR A 638 -2.96 18.99 -2.85
C TYR A 638 -3.77 17.73 -2.50
N LEU A 639 -4.76 17.83 -1.60
CA LEU A 639 -5.59 16.69 -1.20
C LEU A 639 -6.47 16.21 -2.37
N VAL A 640 -7.10 17.13 -3.12
CA VAL A 640 -7.88 16.82 -4.32
C VAL A 640 -6.97 16.22 -5.41
N THR A 641 -5.83 16.85 -5.69
CA THR A 641 -4.88 16.36 -6.69
C THR A 641 -4.29 15.01 -6.30
N GLN A 642 -4.03 14.77 -5.01
CA GLN A 642 -3.61 13.46 -4.50
C GLN A 642 -4.74 12.43 -4.59
N GLN A 643 -5.99 12.82 -4.33
CA GLN A 643 -7.16 11.96 -4.53
C GLN A 643 -7.30 11.55 -6.01
N ASP A 644 -7.20 12.49 -6.94
CA ASP A 644 -7.25 12.23 -8.39
C ASP A 644 -6.06 11.37 -8.87
N ALA A 645 -4.85 11.59 -8.33
CA ALA A 645 -3.69 10.75 -8.57
C ALA A 645 -3.89 9.32 -8.01
N THR A 646 -4.51 9.16 -6.83
CA THR A 646 -4.89 7.83 -6.32
C THR A 646 -6.02 7.18 -7.11
N ALA A 647 -7.02 7.94 -7.58
CA ALA A 647 -8.12 7.40 -8.37
C ALA A 647 -7.66 6.95 -9.77
N SER A 648 -6.77 7.71 -10.41
CA SER A 648 -6.16 7.33 -11.69
C SER A 648 -5.21 6.13 -11.55
N THR A 649 -4.32 6.13 -10.54
CA THR A 649 -3.47 4.95 -10.29
C THR A 649 -4.27 3.71 -9.89
N GLN A 650 -5.36 3.85 -9.10
CA GLN A 650 -6.26 2.74 -8.80
C GLN A 650 -6.93 2.22 -10.06
N LYS A 651 -7.45 3.10 -10.94
CA LYS A 651 -8.01 2.69 -12.23
C LYS A 651 -7.01 1.88 -13.06
N TYR A 652 -5.76 2.35 -13.17
CA TYR A 652 -4.72 1.59 -13.89
C TYR A 652 -4.39 0.24 -13.23
N LEU A 653 -4.42 0.16 -11.89
CA LEU A 653 -4.24 -1.11 -11.18
C LEU A 653 -5.43 -2.06 -11.39
N ASP A 654 -6.66 -1.56 -11.43
CA ASP A 654 -7.87 -2.34 -11.71
C ASP A 654 -7.85 -2.85 -13.16
N GLU A 655 -7.45 -2.01 -14.12
CA GLU A 655 -7.35 -2.33 -15.55
C GLU A 655 -6.22 -3.36 -15.82
N ALA A 656 -5.05 -3.19 -15.19
CA ALA A 656 -3.97 -4.19 -15.20
C ALA A 656 -4.37 -5.51 -14.50
N THR A 657 -5.17 -5.44 -13.43
CA THR A 657 -5.69 -6.63 -12.75
C THR A 657 -6.71 -7.36 -13.62
N ALA A 658 -7.59 -6.63 -14.33
CA ALA A 658 -8.53 -7.22 -15.29
C ALA A 658 -7.80 -7.93 -16.44
N GLN A 659 -6.76 -7.32 -17.01
CA GLN A 659 -5.90 -7.95 -18.03
C GLN A 659 -5.20 -9.21 -17.49
N LEU A 660 -4.72 -9.18 -16.24
CA LEU A 660 -4.10 -10.34 -15.60
C LEU A 660 -5.12 -11.48 -15.36
N GLN A 661 -6.35 -11.14 -14.97
CA GLN A 661 -7.45 -12.10 -14.80
C GLN A 661 -7.84 -12.73 -16.14
N GLU A 662 -7.99 -11.93 -17.21
CA GLU A 662 -8.26 -12.44 -18.56
C GLU A 662 -7.15 -13.38 -19.05
N ALA A 663 -5.89 -12.99 -18.87
CA ALA A 663 -4.74 -13.84 -19.19
C ALA A 663 -4.72 -15.15 -18.38
N SER A 664 -5.14 -15.10 -17.11
CA SER A 664 -5.25 -16.30 -16.27
C SER A 664 -6.39 -17.22 -16.71
N ALA A 665 -7.52 -16.66 -17.19
CA ALA A 665 -8.64 -17.41 -17.73
C ALA A 665 -8.27 -18.10 -19.04
N ARG A 666 -7.62 -17.38 -19.98
CA ARG A 666 -7.07 -17.98 -21.23
C ARG A 666 -6.04 -19.08 -20.92
N ALA A 667 -5.17 -18.87 -19.92
CA ALA A 667 -4.22 -19.90 -19.49
C ALA A 667 -4.90 -21.13 -18.86
N ALA A 668 -6.06 -20.96 -18.20
CA ALA A 668 -6.86 -22.08 -17.70
C ALA A 668 -7.56 -22.84 -18.84
N GLU A 669 -8.12 -22.12 -19.82
CA GLU A 669 -8.70 -22.69 -21.04
C GLU A 669 -7.67 -23.51 -21.83
N LYS A 670 -6.47 -22.97 -22.05
CA LYS A 670 -5.36 -23.67 -22.73
C LYS A 670 -4.86 -24.89 -21.96
N ARG A 671 -4.93 -24.90 -20.62
CA ARG A 671 -4.64 -26.11 -19.81
C ARG A 671 -5.73 -27.17 -19.97
N ALA A 672 -6.99 -26.78 -19.98
CA ALA A 672 -8.11 -27.70 -20.22
C ALA A 672 -8.06 -28.29 -21.64
N GLU A 673 -7.65 -27.50 -22.65
CA GLU A 673 -7.41 -27.99 -24.03
C GLU A 673 -6.30 -29.05 -24.07
N VAL A 674 -5.18 -28.81 -23.37
CA VAL A 674 -4.07 -29.77 -23.24
C VAL A 674 -4.49 -31.06 -22.54
N GLU A 675 -5.19 -30.96 -21.40
CA GLU A 675 -5.70 -32.13 -20.68
C GLU A 675 -6.70 -32.93 -21.52
N ARG A 676 -7.54 -32.24 -22.31
CA ARG A 676 -8.46 -32.87 -23.26
C ARG A 676 -7.72 -33.60 -24.37
N LEU A 677 -6.72 -32.98 -25.02
CA LEU A 677 -5.92 -33.62 -26.07
C LEU A 677 -5.21 -34.88 -25.56
N GLN A 678 -4.67 -34.85 -24.35
CA GLN A 678 -4.05 -36.03 -23.72
C GLN A 678 -5.06 -37.14 -23.41
N THR A 679 -6.22 -36.80 -22.84
CA THR A 679 -7.25 -37.80 -22.52
C THR A 679 -7.93 -38.38 -23.75
N GLU A 680 -8.23 -37.56 -24.76
CA GLU A 680 -8.77 -38.00 -26.07
C GLU A 680 -7.77 -38.93 -26.78
N GLY A 681 -6.50 -38.52 -26.92
CA GLY A 681 -5.46 -39.33 -27.57
C GLY A 681 -5.18 -40.66 -26.87
N VAL A 682 -5.15 -40.70 -25.54
CA VAL A 682 -4.99 -41.95 -24.78
C VAL A 682 -6.23 -42.85 -24.88
N ALA A 683 -7.44 -42.28 -24.91
CA ALA A 683 -8.67 -43.03 -25.09
C ALA A 683 -8.78 -43.66 -26.50
N GLU A 684 -8.42 -42.90 -27.54
CA GLU A 684 -8.39 -43.38 -28.93
C GLU A 684 -7.36 -44.49 -29.12
N ALA A 685 -6.12 -44.27 -28.65
CA ALA A 685 -5.06 -45.28 -28.66
C ALA A 685 -5.46 -46.58 -27.94
N LYS A 686 -6.19 -46.47 -26.82
CA LYS A 686 -6.74 -47.62 -26.11
C LYS A 686 -7.83 -48.35 -26.91
N SER A 687 -8.74 -47.62 -27.56
CA SER A 687 -9.78 -48.23 -28.41
C SER A 687 -9.17 -49.02 -29.56
N ILE A 688 -8.18 -48.44 -30.26
CA ILE A 688 -7.46 -49.10 -31.36
C ILE A 688 -6.78 -50.39 -30.88
N ALA A 689 -6.10 -50.35 -29.73
CA ALA A 689 -5.47 -51.54 -29.15
C ALA A 689 -6.49 -52.62 -28.73
N GLU A 690 -7.65 -52.24 -28.19
CA GLU A 690 -8.72 -53.19 -27.85
C GLU A 690 -9.37 -53.81 -29.08
N ASP A 691 -9.67 -53.03 -30.12
CA ASP A 691 -10.29 -53.52 -31.35
C ASP A 691 -9.35 -54.39 -32.18
N ALA A 692 -8.07 -54.03 -32.25
CA ALA A 692 -7.03 -54.87 -32.82
C ALA A 692 -6.89 -56.21 -32.06
N ARG A 693 -7.01 -56.20 -30.73
CA ARG A 693 -7.00 -57.43 -29.91
C ARG A 693 -8.24 -58.29 -30.15
N LYS A 694 -9.43 -57.70 -30.33
CA LYS A 694 -10.65 -58.41 -30.74
C LYS A 694 -10.48 -59.05 -32.13
N ALA A 695 -9.94 -58.30 -33.10
CA ALA A 695 -9.68 -58.81 -34.45
C ALA A 695 -8.66 -59.95 -34.46
N ALA A 696 -7.51 -59.77 -33.79
CA ALA A 696 -6.46 -60.78 -33.67
C ALA A 696 -6.95 -62.09 -33.02
N THR A 697 -7.73 -61.99 -31.94
CA THR A 697 -8.31 -63.16 -31.26
C THR A 697 -9.43 -63.83 -32.07
N ALA A 698 -10.20 -63.08 -32.87
CA ALA A 698 -11.15 -63.67 -33.81
C ALA A 698 -10.44 -64.44 -34.93
N THR A 699 -9.38 -63.88 -35.51
CA THR A 699 -8.58 -64.52 -36.58
C THR A 699 -7.96 -65.84 -36.11
N THR A 700 -7.30 -65.86 -34.95
CA THR A 700 -6.72 -67.11 -34.41
C THR A 700 -7.78 -68.14 -34.03
N ARG A 701 -8.89 -67.72 -33.43
CA ARG A 701 -9.98 -68.64 -33.03
C ARG A 701 -10.68 -69.30 -34.22
N GLU A 702 -10.91 -68.58 -35.32
CA GLU A 702 -11.51 -69.16 -36.53
C GLU A 702 -10.52 -70.07 -37.28
N ALA A 703 -9.23 -69.73 -37.29
CA ALA A 703 -8.18 -70.60 -37.82
C ALA A 703 -8.03 -71.90 -37.02
N GLU A 704 -8.01 -71.82 -35.69
CA GLU A 704 -7.99 -73.00 -34.82
C GLU A 704 -9.23 -73.90 -35.03
N LYS A 705 -10.42 -73.30 -35.12
CA LYS A 705 -11.67 -74.02 -35.38
C LYS A 705 -11.63 -74.74 -36.74
N THR A 706 -11.10 -74.08 -37.75
CA THR A 706 -10.93 -74.64 -39.11
C THR A 706 -9.87 -75.76 -39.12
N ALA A 707 -8.75 -75.57 -38.43
CA ALA A 707 -7.71 -76.57 -38.25
C ALA A 707 -8.21 -77.83 -37.51
N LYS A 708 -8.95 -77.64 -36.39
CA LYS A 708 -9.61 -78.73 -35.64
C LYS A 708 -10.60 -79.50 -36.52
N LYS A 709 -11.37 -78.79 -37.37
CA LYS A 709 -12.28 -79.42 -38.33
C LYS A 709 -11.52 -80.23 -39.39
N LEU A 710 -10.46 -79.68 -39.98
CA LEU A 710 -9.63 -80.35 -40.98
C LEU A 710 -9.08 -81.69 -40.45
N VAL A 711 -8.54 -81.68 -39.23
CA VAL A 711 -8.02 -82.90 -38.57
C VAL A 711 -9.16 -83.90 -38.30
N ALA A 712 -10.32 -83.44 -37.82
CA ALA A 712 -11.48 -84.32 -37.58
C ALA A 712 -12.05 -84.95 -38.87
N ASP A 713 -12.09 -84.18 -39.97
CA ASP A 713 -12.53 -84.67 -41.29
C ASP A 713 -11.51 -85.69 -41.85
N ALA A 714 -10.21 -85.45 -41.69
CA ALA A 714 -9.14 -86.39 -42.06
C ALA A 714 -9.16 -87.67 -41.20
N GLU A 715 -9.40 -87.57 -39.89
CA GLU A 715 -9.59 -88.74 -39.02
C GLU A 715 -10.81 -89.58 -39.44
N LYS A 716 -11.90 -88.93 -39.84
CA LYS A 716 -13.11 -89.59 -40.33
C LYS A 716 -12.85 -90.33 -41.64
N GLN A 717 -12.12 -89.70 -42.57
CA GLN A 717 -11.68 -90.32 -43.82
C GLN A 717 -10.72 -91.50 -43.56
N ALA A 718 -9.75 -91.35 -42.66
CA ALA A 718 -8.85 -92.43 -42.26
C ALA A 718 -9.61 -93.63 -41.67
N LYS A 719 -10.60 -93.40 -40.80
CA LYS A 719 -11.49 -94.46 -40.27
C LYS A 719 -12.28 -95.17 -41.39
N ALA A 720 -12.73 -94.44 -42.40
CA ALA A 720 -13.44 -95.01 -43.55
C ALA A 720 -12.51 -95.86 -44.45
N LEU A 721 -11.28 -95.42 -44.70
CA LEU A 721 -10.27 -96.19 -45.44
C LEU A 721 -9.90 -97.49 -44.72
N ILE A 722 -9.72 -97.44 -43.39
CA ILE A 722 -9.48 -98.63 -42.57
C ILE A 722 -10.67 -99.60 -42.65
N ALA A 723 -11.91 -99.10 -42.54
CA ALA A 723 -13.11 -99.96 -42.59
C ALA A 723 -13.28 -100.66 -43.97
N ASP A 724 -13.08 -99.96 -45.08
CA ASP A 724 -13.11 -100.56 -46.43
C ASP A 724 -11.95 -101.57 -46.61
N ALA A 725 -10.77 -101.28 -46.07
CA ALA A 725 -9.66 -102.23 -46.04
C ALA A 725 -9.98 -103.48 -45.21
N GLU A 726 -10.60 -103.33 -44.04
CA GLU A 726 -11.05 -104.44 -43.19
C GLU A 726 -12.11 -105.30 -43.90
N GLU A 727 -13.06 -104.69 -44.61
CA GLU A 727 -14.06 -105.41 -45.42
C GLU A 727 -13.40 -106.20 -46.57
N ARG A 728 -12.42 -105.59 -47.26
CA ARG A 728 -11.62 -106.27 -48.30
C ARG A 728 -10.76 -107.39 -47.73
N LEU A 729 -10.14 -107.20 -46.56
CA LEU A 729 -9.39 -108.23 -45.85
C LEU A 729 -10.29 -109.38 -45.36
N ALA A 730 -11.52 -109.09 -44.96
CA ALA A 730 -12.52 -110.10 -44.63
C ALA A 730 -12.92 -110.92 -45.87
N ARG A 731 -13.13 -110.28 -47.03
CA ARG A 731 -13.32 -110.98 -48.31
C ARG A 731 -12.15 -111.89 -48.65
N ILE A 732 -10.91 -111.39 -48.59
CA ILE A 732 -9.70 -112.19 -48.88
C ILE A 732 -9.58 -113.38 -47.91
N ARG A 733 -9.93 -113.21 -46.63
CA ARG A 733 -10.00 -114.32 -45.65
C ARG A 733 -11.06 -115.35 -46.02
N VAL A 734 -12.28 -114.93 -46.35
CA VAL A 734 -13.36 -115.84 -46.75
C VAL A 734 -13.01 -116.58 -48.04
N GLU A 735 -12.38 -115.92 -49.02
CA GLU A 735 -11.87 -116.56 -50.24
C GLU A 735 -10.76 -117.58 -49.93
N ARG A 736 -9.81 -117.23 -49.06
CA ARG A 736 -8.74 -118.13 -48.59
C ARG A 736 -9.32 -119.35 -47.85
N GLU A 737 -10.28 -119.16 -46.95
CA GLU A 737 -10.95 -120.22 -46.19
C GLU A 737 -11.82 -121.11 -47.08
N ALA A 738 -12.51 -120.53 -48.07
CA ALA A 738 -13.28 -121.27 -49.07
C ALA A 738 -12.36 -122.13 -49.97
N VAL A 739 -11.21 -121.59 -50.39
CA VAL A 739 -10.19 -122.35 -51.15
C VAL A 739 -9.62 -123.48 -50.29
N ALA A 740 -9.25 -123.22 -49.04
CA ALA A 740 -8.74 -124.24 -48.13
C ALA A 740 -9.78 -125.35 -47.86
N GLY A 741 -11.02 -124.97 -47.54
CA GLY A 741 -12.12 -125.90 -47.27
C GLY A 741 -12.57 -126.71 -48.49
N TYR A 742 -12.51 -126.14 -49.70
CA TYR A 742 -12.78 -126.87 -50.94
C TYR A 742 -11.78 -128.01 -51.15
N PHE A 743 -10.49 -127.77 -50.89
CA PHE A 743 -9.46 -128.80 -51.02
C PHE A 743 -9.46 -129.80 -49.85
N GLU A 744 -9.82 -129.40 -48.64
CA GLU A 744 -10.03 -130.33 -47.52
C GLU A 744 -11.26 -131.22 -47.74
N GLY A 745 -12.34 -130.68 -48.31
CA GLY A 745 -13.51 -131.45 -48.75
C GLY A 745 -13.19 -132.46 -49.86
N LEU A 746 -12.34 -132.10 -50.82
CA LEU A 746 -11.79 -133.04 -51.81
C LEU A 746 -10.94 -134.15 -51.15
N ARG A 747 -10.11 -133.81 -50.16
CA ARG A 747 -9.31 -134.77 -49.37
C ARG A 747 -10.21 -135.76 -48.61
N GLY A 748 -11.30 -135.27 -48.01
CA GLY A 748 -12.29 -136.08 -47.28
C GLY A 748 -13.10 -137.02 -48.17
N LEU A 749 -13.56 -136.54 -49.33
CA LEU A 749 -14.25 -137.37 -50.34
C LEU A 749 -13.38 -138.51 -50.89
N LEU A 750 -12.06 -138.32 -50.92
CA LEU A 750 -11.10 -139.31 -51.40
C LEU A 750 -10.68 -140.33 -50.32
N ALA A 751 -10.69 -139.95 -49.04
CA ALA A 751 -10.50 -140.89 -47.93
C ALA A 751 -11.73 -141.76 -47.64
N GLY A 752 -12.94 -141.30 -48.02
CA GLY A 752 -14.20 -141.99 -47.72
C GLY A 752 -14.60 -143.14 -48.66
N ALA A 753 -13.77 -143.49 -49.66
CA ALA A 753 -14.18 -144.36 -50.76
C ALA A 753 -13.97 -145.89 -50.53
N ASP A 754 -13.51 -146.33 -49.35
CA ASP A 754 -13.12 -147.75 -49.12
C ASP A 754 -13.80 -148.44 -47.90
N THR A 755 -14.81 -147.82 -47.27
CA THR A 755 -15.67 -148.53 -46.28
C THR A 755 -17.12 -148.02 -46.28
N LEU A 756 -18.08 -148.90 -46.57
CA LEU A 756 -19.51 -148.69 -46.29
C LEU A 756 -19.94 -149.51 -45.05
N SER A 757 -20.33 -148.82 -43.97
CA SER A 757 -21.14 -149.41 -42.89
C SER A 757 -21.89 -148.30 -42.16
N VAL A 758 -23.23 -148.31 -42.24
CA VAL A 758 -24.12 -147.41 -41.51
C VAL A 758 -24.62 -148.12 -40.25
N PRO A 759 -24.67 -147.42 -39.10
CA PRO A 759 -25.87 -147.52 -38.27
C PRO A 759 -26.44 -146.16 -37.84
N HIS A 760 -27.71 -146.22 -37.43
CA HIS A 760 -28.61 -145.15 -37.01
C HIS A 760 -28.44 -144.84 -35.51
N ALA A 761 -28.50 -143.56 -35.07
CA ALA A 761 -29.06 -143.15 -33.77
C ALA A 761 -29.11 -141.60 -33.56
N ASP A 762 -30.30 -141.12 -33.23
CA ASP A 762 -30.70 -140.11 -32.22
C ASP A 762 -30.12 -138.68 -32.13
N PHE A 763 -31.09 -137.75 -32.06
CA PHE A 763 -31.03 -136.35 -31.59
C PHE A 763 -30.67 -136.25 -30.10
N PRO A 764 -30.12 -135.10 -29.64
CA PRO A 764 -31.01 -134.17 -28.93
C PRO A 764 -30.74 -132.66 -29.19
N VAL A 765 -31.80 -131.87 -29.05
CA VAL A 765 -31.75 -130.41 -28.80
C VAL A 765 -31.83 -130.18 -27.29
N PRO A 766 -31.08 -129.19 -26.77
CA PRO A 766 -31.63 -128.19 -25.84
C PRO A 766 -31.30 -126.77 -26.34
N ALA A 767 -32.16 -125.74 -26.35
CA ALA A 767 -33.33 -125.36 -25.54
C ALA A 767 -33.00 -124.82 -24.12
N ASP A 768 -33.52 -123.61 -23.86
CA ASP A 768 -33.82 -122.96 -22.56
C ASP A 768 -32.61 -122.55 -21.66
N GLU A 769 -32.62 -121.50 -20.83
CA GLU A 769 -33.62 -120.50 -20.33
C GLU A 769 -32.84 -119.19 -19.98
N GLU A 770 -33.35 -117.97 -19.74
CA GLU A 770 -34.71 -117.37 -19.61
C GLU A 770 -34.68 -115.87 -20.07
N THR A 771 -35.77 -115.14 -19.82
CA THR A 771 -36.04 -113.68 -19.94
C THR A 771 -35.86 -112.99 -18.54
N PRO A 772 -36.18 -111.69 -18.22
CA PRO A 772 -37.21 -110.81 -18.82
C PRO A 772 -36.95 -109.27 -18.88
N ALA A 773 -38.02 -108.56 -19.30
CA ALA A 773 -38.41 -107.17 -18.99
C ALA A 773 -38.00 -106.01 -19.95
N LEU A 774 -38.95 -105.69 -20.82
CA LEU A 774 -39.35 -104.33 -21.23
C LEU A 774 -39.62 -103.42 -19.98
N PRO A 775 -39.64 -102.06 -20.07
CA PRO A 775 -40.26 -101.34 -21.17
C PRO A 775 -39.70 -99.97 -21.62
N GLU A 776 -40.35 -99.49 -22.69
CA GLU A 776 -40.71 -98.10 -23.02
C GLU A 776 -39.66 -97.07 -23.51
N ALA A 777 -40.00 -96.53 -24.69
CA ALA A 777 -39.58 -95.23 -25.20
C ALA A 777 -40.29 -94.10 -24.40
N PRO A 778 -39.90 -92.80 -24.50
CA PRO A 778 -39.93 -92.09 -25.77
C PRO A 778 -38.83 -91.02 -25.96
N ALA A 779 -39.03 -90.22 -27.02
CA ALA A 779 -38.10 -89.23 -27.52
C ALA A 779 -38.19 -87.85 -26.81
N ALA A 780 -37.03 -87.19 -26.81
CA ALA A 780 -36.83 -85.79 -27.21
C ALA A 780 -37.24 -84.61 -26.30
N VAL A 781 -36.61 -83.49 -26.70
CA VAL A 781 -36.86 -82.07 -26.43
C VAL A 781 -36.12 -81.47 -25.22
N ALA A 782 -35.44 -80.37 -25.56
CA ALA A 782 -34.63 -79.51 -24.74
C ALA A 782 -35.38 -78.81 -23.60
N ASP A 783 -34.62 -78.25 -22.66
CA ASP A 783 -35.10 -77.16 -21.82
C ASP A 783 -34.01 -76.09 -21.58
N GLU A 784 -34.44 -74.84 -21.69
CA GLU A 784 -33.78 -73.56 -21.42
C GLU A 784 -34.96 -72.55 -21.32
N PRO A 785 -34.89 -71.45 -20.55
CA PRO A 785 -33.98 -71.13 -19.45
C PRO A 785 -34.72 -70.43 -18.27
N ALA A 786 -33.93 -69.72 -17.46
CA ALA A 786 -34.30 -68.56 -16.64
C ALA A 786 -35.02 -68.79 -15.30
N ASP A 787 -34.42 -68.20 -14.27
CA ASP A 787 -35.04 -67.96 -12.97
C ASP A 787 -34.73 -66.51 -12.55
N ALA A 788 -35.73 -65.77 -12.10
CA ALA A 788 -35.59 -64.36 -11.70
C ALA A 788 -36.69 -63.95 -10.72
N VAL A 789 -36.28 -63.26 -9.63
CA VAL A 789 -37.13 -62.56 -8.63
C VAL A 789 -37.99 -63.56 -7.79
N GLU A 790 -38.08 -63.51 -6.46
CA GLU A 790 -38.68 -62.43 -5.67
C GLU A 790 -38.57 -62.72 -4.14
N GLU A 791 -38.10 -61.71 -3.40
CA GLU A 791 -38.56 -61.16 -2.10
C GLU A 791 -39.06 -62.02 -0.88
N LEU A 792 -38.97 -61.37 0.30
CA LEU A 792 -39.61 -61.62 1.61
C LEU A 792 -38.98 -62.63 2.59
N GLU A 793 -38.39 -62.11 3.69
CA GLU A 793 -38.89 -62.35 5.06
C GLU A 793 -38.32 -61.34 6.09
N GLU A 794 -39.20 -60.84 6.96
CA GLU A 794 -39.00 -59.91 8.10
C GLU A 794 -39.05 -60.69 9.43
N PRO A 795 -39.08 -60.10 10.65
CA PRO A 795 -38.34 -58.96 11.23
C PRO A 795 -37.79 -59.26 12.66
N ASN A 796 -37.05 -58.33 13.32
CA ASN A 796 -37.31 -58.07 14.76
C ASN A 796 -36.68 -56.80 15.38
N THR A 797 -37.44 -56.19 16.31
CA THR A 797 -37.05 -55.31 17.45
C THR A 797 -36.24 -54.01 17.23
N ARG A 798 -36.39 -52.94 18.04
CA ARG A 798 -37.45 -52.40 18.93
C ARG A 798 -36.97 -51.01 19.43
N GLU A 799 -37.88 -50.23 20.04
CA GLU A 799 -37.64 -49.01 20.86
C GLU A 799 -37.34 -47.70 20.10
N THR A 800 -37.76 -46.49 20.52
CA THR A 800 -39.03 -45.91 21.04
C THR A 800 -38.73 -44.50 21.56
N ALA A 801 -39.43 -43.47 21.05
CA ALA A 801 -39.77 -42.14 21.65
C ALA A 801 -39.83 -41.10 20.49
N HIS A 802 -40.95 -40.44 20.12
CA HIS A 802 -41.84 -39.52 20.86
C HIS A 802 -41.09 -38.36 21.54
N ALA A 803 -41.44 -37.08 21.36
CA ALA A 803 -42.64 -36.42 20.81
C ALA A 803 -42.22 -35.18 19.96
N ARG A 804 -43.01 -34.60 19.02
CA ARG A 804 -44.26 -33.82 19.16
C ARG A 804 -44.25 -32.82 20.34
N SER A 805 -44.76 -31.59 20.26
CA SER A 805 -45.19 -30.73 19.14
C SER A 805 -45.58 -29.37 19.74
N ASP A 806 -45.54 -28.31 18.93
CA ASP A 806 -46.28 -27.04 19.05
C ASP A 806 -46.09 -26.17 20.32
N GLY A 807 -45.54 -24.97 20.07
CA GLY A 807 -45.49 -23.80 20.97
C GLY A 807 -45.20 -22.55 20.15
#